data_AF-A0A8C7GYB6-F1
#
_entry.id   AF-A0A8C7GYB6-F1
#
_cell.length_a   1.000
_cell.length_b   1.000
_cell.length_c   1.000
_cell.angle_alpha   90.00
_cell.angle_beta   90.00
_cell.angle_gamma   90.00
#
_symmetry.space_group_name_H-M   'P 1'
#
loop_
_entity.id
_entity.type
_entity.pdbx_description
1 polymer ?
#
loop_
_entity_poly.entity_id
_entity_poly.type
_entity_poly.pdbx_seq_one_letter_code
_entity_poly.pdbx_strand_id
1 'polypeptide(L)'
;ETHVGCRSVHQECTYVLRQAPLQVYEGEPQRFYSSFRLSCTLTNLSHTNLSHTNLSHTNLTHTNLSHTNLTHTNLSHTNLTHTNLSHTNLSHTNLTHTNLSHTNLSHTNLSHTNLSLTNLTHTNLSHTNFTHTNLTLTNLSHINLSHTNLTHTNLTLTNLSHTNLSHTNLSHTNLTHTNLSHTNLTHTNLSHTNFTHTNLTLTNLSHTNLSHTNLTHTNLTLTNLSHTNLSHTNLTHTNLSHTNLTHTNLSHTNFTHTNLTLTNLSHTNLSYTNLTHTNLTLTNLSHTNLTLTNLSHTNLTLTNLSHTNLTLTNLSHTNLTLTNLTHTNLSHTNLSHTNLTLTNLSHTNLSHTNLTLTNLSHTNLTLTNLTHTNLTHTNLSHTNLTLTNLTHTNLSHTNLTLTNLSHTNLTLTNLTHTNLTHTNLTHTNLTLTNLTLTNLTLTNLTLTNIPSLSVSVSISLYFCLYLSPPSISPSLSLSLSLFLSISFFISHLPLSLPPQSLPLSLSLQGLGTQDNTLIRIMICRSEIDMLDIRECFRMSYEKSLYNMIKEDTSGDYKRTLLALCGGDDDLAGEFFPEAAQLAYKMWETSATTKVQLRPTIRPASDFDPADDAQNLRKAMKGFGTDEDVIINIVANRSNEQRQEIRQAFKSILGRDLMKDLKSELSKNLERLIIGLMLTPAEFDAKMMRKAMEGAGTDEHALIEILVTRSNGEIQAMNAAYRAGYKKSMEDAIQSDTSGRFSQILTSLVQGAREQGPADCDRALVDAQELADACNEDSDDMEIKFMSILCTRSFPHLRRVFQEFVRCSNKDIEQIIKKEMSGDVKQAMYGIVRSVKNQSNYFAERLYKAMKGMGTDDRALIRIMVSRSEVDLFNIRKEFKETHDCSLHEFIQGDTSGDYRKTLLMLCGGQD
;
A
#
# COMPACT_ATOMS: atom_id res chain seq x y z
N GLU A 1 -8.29 -30.12 70.90
CA GLU A 1 -9.70 -30.39 71.23
C GLU A 1 -10.54 -29.14 70.95
N THR A 2 -11.71 -29.35 70.32
CA THR A 2 -12.97 -28.57 70.36
C THR A 2 -13.03 -27.03 70.22
N HIS A 3 -13.73 -26.62 69.15
CA HIS A 3 -14.58 -25.42 68.92
C HIS A 3 -14.64 -24.29 69.98
N VAL A 4 -14.48 -23.02 69.53
CA VAL A 4 -15.45 -21.90 69.68
C VAL A 4 -15.24 -20.89 68.53
N GLY A 5 -16.33 -20.33 68.01
CA GLY A 5 -16.40 -19.50 66.81
C GLY A 5 -16.07 -18.01 66.93
N CYS A 6 -16.37 -17.32 65.82
CA CYS A 6 -16.15 -15.93 65.43
C CYS A 6 -16.07 -14.87 66.54
N ARG A 7 -15.08 -13.98 66.44
CA ARG A 7 -15.29 -12.51 66.37
C ARG A 7 -14.05 -11.78 65.86
N SER A 8 -14.28 -10.93 64.87
CA SER A 8 -13.35 -9.94 64.33
C SER A 8 -12.97 -8.91 65.39
N VAL A 9 -11.66 -8.73 65.65
CA VAL A 9 -11.12 -7.49 66.20
C VAL A 9 -9.82 -7.17 65.46
N HIS A 10 -9.84 -6.07 64.73
CA HIS A 10 -8.69 -5.42 64.12
C HIS A 10 -7.82 -4.85 65.25
N GLN A 11 -6.57 -5.29 65.38
CA GLN A 11 -5.60 -4.62 66.24
C GLN A 11 -4.21 -4.70 65.57
N GLU A 12 -3.73 -3.53 65.12
CA GLU A 12 -2.37 -3.34 64.62
C GLU A 12 -1.36 -3.51 65.78
N CYS A 13 -0.42 -4.44 65.63
CA CYS A 13 0.74 -4.57 66.49
C CYS A 13 2.01 -4.47 65.64
N THR A 14 2.72 -3.36 65.76
CA THR A 14 4.04 -3.12 65.15
C THR A 14 5.11 -3.66 66.09
N TYR A 15 5.88 -4.68 65.69
CA TYR A 15 7.05 -5.16 66.45
C TYR A 15 8.34 -4.76 65.73
N VAL A 16 9.23 -4.04 66.43
CA VAL A 16 10.57 -3.68 65.96
C VAL A 16 11.55 -4.76 66.45
N LEU A 17 12.12 -5.54 65.54
CA LEU A 17 13.21 -6.48 65.87
C LEU A 17 14.56 -5.76 65.77
N ARG A 18 15.20 -5.53 66.93
CA ARG A 18 16.61 -5.15 67.04
C ARG A 18 17.51 -6.34 66.69
N GLN A 19 18.62 -6.01 66.05
CA GLN A 19 19.72 -6.86 65.61
C GLN A 19 20.15 -7.92 66.64
N ALA A 20 20.13 -9.20 66.23
CA ALA A 20 20.98 -10.26 66.77
C ALA A 20 21.24 -11.31 65.67
N PRO A 21 22.47 -11.86 65.54
CA PRO A 21 22.80 -12.79 64.47
C PRO A 21 22.25 -14.18 64.82
N LEU A 22 21.34 -14.71 63.99
CA LEU A 22 20.86 -16.09 64.11
C LEU A 22 21.83 -17.03 63.37
N GLN A 23 22.56 -17.85 64.14
CA GLN A 23 23.27 -19.02 63.63
C GLN A 23 22.26 -20.06 63.11
N VAL A 24 22.50 -20.51 61.89
CA VAL A 24 21.70 -21.52 61.18
C VAL A 24 22.00 -22.90 61.76
N TYR A 25 20.96 -23.63 62.18
CA TYR A 25 21.01 -25.09 62.33
C TYR A 25 20.13 -25.73 61.24
N GLU A 26 20.70 -26.69 60.52
CA GLU A 26 20.03 -27.51 59.50
C GLU A 26 18.99 -28.42 60.15
N GLY A 27 17.71 -28.28 59.77
CA GLY A 27 16.65 -29.18 60.18
C GLY A 27 15.25 -28.57 60.14
N GLU A 28 14.50 -28.88 59.08
CA GLU A 28 13.07 -28.62 58.80
C GLU A 28 12.62 -27.24 58.25
N PRO A 29 11.82 -27.22 57.16
CA PRO A 29 11.24 -25.99 56.60
C PRO A 29 10.01 -25.53 57.41
N GLN A 30 10.13 -24.41 58.13
CA GLN A 30 8.99 -23.76 58.78
C GLN A 30 8.02 -23.18 57.73
N ARG A 31 6.77 -23.65 57.70
CA ARG A 31 5.67 -23.09 56.90
C ARG A 31 5.01 -21.93 57.65
N PHE A 32 5.05 -20.72 57.09
CA PHE A 32 4.32 -19.55 57.60
C PHE A 32 2.94 -19.42 56.95
N TYR A 33 1.88 -19.59 57.73
CA TYR A 33 0.49 -19.29 57.33
C TYR A 33 -0.05 -18.11 58.14
N SER A 34 0.13 -16.88 57.65
CA SER A 34 -0.75 -15.73 57.95
C SER A 34 -0.34 -14.47 57.18
N SER A 35 -1.32 -13.62 56.91
CA SER A 35 -1.18 -12.31 56.27
C SER A 35 -0.35 -11.35 57.14
N PHE A 36 0.96 -11.32 56.92
CA PHE A 36 1.85 -10.35 57.54
C PHE A 36 2.10 -9.17 56.59
N ARG A 37 1.84 -7.94 57.03
CA ARG A 37 2.44 -6.74 56.41
C ARG A 37 3.89 -6.62 56.91
N LEU A 38 4.84 -7.25 56.21
CA LEU A 38 6.26 -6.97 56.42
C LEU A 38 6.58 -5.56 55.89
N SER A 39 6.76 -4.59 56.79
CA SER A 39 7.51 -3.36 56.49
C SER A 39 8.97 -3.64 56.79
N CYS A 40 9.73 -4.07 55.80
CA CYS A 40 11.08 -4.59 55.97
C CYS A 40 12.06 -3.83 55.08
N THR A 41 12.51 -2.67 55.54
CA THR A 41 13.68 -2.01 54.95
C THR A 41 14.92 -2.60 55.63
N LEU A 42 15.74 -3.34 54.86
CA LEU A 42 17.04 -3.97 55.25
C LEU A 42 17.02 -5.38 55.89
N THR A 43 16.19 -6.32 55.40
CA THR A 43 16.26 -7.74 55.81
C THR A 43 17.02 -8.61 54.81
N ASN A 44 17.85 -9.53 55.33
CA ASN A 44 18.38 -10.65 54.57
C ASN A 44 17.45 -11.85 54.75
N LEU A 45 16.77 -12.24 53.67
CA LEU A 45 15.87 -13.39 53.59
C LEU A 45 16.43 -14.46 52.65
N SER A 46 17.74 -14.44 52.34
CA SER A 46 18.36 -15.44 51.46
C SER A 46 18.15 -16.86 51.99
N HIS A 47 18.02 -17.84 51.09
CA HIS A 47 17.81 -19.27 51.43
C HIS A 47 16.52 -19.61 52.18
N THR A 48 15.55 -18.68 52.26
CA THR A 48 14.26 -18.93 52.89
C THR A 48 13.27 -19.61 51.94
N ASN A 49 12.35 -20.40 52.51
CA ASN A 49 11.20 -20.95 51.78
C ASN A 49 9.94 -20.13 52.11
N LEU A 50 9.50 -19.35 51.14
CA LEU A 50 8.33 -18.48 51.19
C LEU A 50 7.26 -18.93 50.18
N SER A 51 7.27 -20.20 49.78
CA SER A 51 6.28 -20.74 48.85
C SER A 51 4.85 -20.64 49.41
N HIS A 52 3.88 -20.43 48.52
CA HIS A 52 2.45 -20.27 48.85
C HIS A 52 2.11 -19.09 49.78
N THR A 53 3.02 -18.13 49.94
CA THR A 53 2.75 -16.95 50.76
C THR A 53 2.00 -15.87 49.98
N ASN A 54 1.26 -15.02 50.68
CA ASN A 54 0.66 -13.82 50.10
C ASN A 54 1.43 -12.60 50.58
N LEU A 55 2.20 -12.00 49.69
CA LEU A 55 3.04 -10.83 49.92
C LEU A 55 2.54 -9.63 49.10
N SER A 56 1.31 -9.64 48.59
CA SER A 56 0.80 -8.53 47.80
C SER A 56 0.80 -7.21 48.57
N HIS A 57 1.02 -6.11 47.86
CA HIS A 57 1.11 -4.75 48.43
C HIS A 57 2.22 -4.54 49.48
N THR A 58 3.23 -5.41 49.54
CA THR A 58 4.38 -5.24 50.42
C THR A 58 5.48 -4.38 49.80
N ASN A 59 6.26 -3.71 50.65
CA ASN A 59 7.47 -2.99 50.26
C ASN A 59 8.69 -3.80 50.72
N LEU A 60 9.39 -4.38 49.74
CA LEU A 60 10.58 -5.23 49.90
C LEU A 60 11.82 -4.59 49.27
N THR A 61 11.85 -3.25 49.24
CA THR A 61 12.98 -2.52 48.67
C THR A 61 14.28 -2.80 49.44
N HIS A 62 15.37 -2.99 48.70
CA HIS A 62 16.70 -3.33 49.24
C HIS A 62 16.79 -4.66 50.02
N THR A 63 15.81 -5.57 49.88
CA THR A 63 15.88 -6.89 50.53
C THR A 63 16.82 -7.83 49.77
N ASN A 64 17.54 -8.70 50.49
CA ASN A 64 18.25 -9.83 49.86
C ASN A 64 17.36 -11.08 49.91
N LEU A 65 16.82 -11.47 48.76
CA LEU A 65 15.99 -12.66 48.55
C LEU A 65 16.70 -13.71 47.68
N SER A 66 18.03 -13.68 47.59
CA SER A 66 18.78 -14.65 46.80
C SER A 66 18.61 -16.09 47.30
N HIS A 67 18.61 -17.06 46.39
CA HIS A 67 18.40 -18.48 46.70
C HIS A 67 17.09 -18.81 47.44
N THR A 68 16.07 -17.97 47.33
CA THR A 68 14.79 -18.22 48.00
C THR A 68 13.87 -19.10 47.14
N ASN A 69 12.96 -19.81 47.82
CA ASN A 69 11.83 -20.47 47.15
C ASN A 69 10.56 -19.62 47.33
N LEU A 70 10.09 -19.01 46.26
CA LEU A 70 8.87 -18.20 46.19
C LEU A 70 7.80 -18.85 45.32
N THR A 71 7.83 -20.18 45.09
CA THR A 71 6.83 -20.81 44.22
C THR A 71 5.40 -20.59 44.72
N HIS A 72 4.46 -20.33 43.80
CA HIS A 72 3.04 -20.08 44.12
C HIS A 72 2.78 -18.86 45.03
N THR A 73 3.74 -17.95 45.17
CA THR A 73 3.58 -16.74 45.96
C THR A 73 2.82 -15.66 45.17
N ASN A 74 1.97 -14.91 45.88
CA ASN A 74 1.34 -13.71 45.33
C ASN A 74 2.16 -12.47 45.70
N LEU A 75 2.85 -11.90 44.72
CA LEU A 75 3.66 -10.68 44.82
C LEU A 75 3.02 -9.50 44.08
N SER A 76 1.73 -9.56 43.77
CA SER A 76 1.09 -8.47 43.03
C SER A 76 1.14 -7.14 43.78
N HIS A 77 1.31 -6.04 43.04
CA HIS A 77 1.43 -4.69 43.59
C HIS A 77 2.57 -4.49 44.61
N THR A 78 3.62 -5.33 44.55
CA THR A 78 4.77 -5.17 45.45
C THR A 78 5.79 -4.18 44.91
N ASN A 79 6.53 -3.55 45.83
CA ASN A 79 7.69 -2.75 45.49
C ASN A 79 8.97 -3.54 45.83
N LEU A 80 9.66 -4.02 44.80
CA LEU A 80 10.88 -4.81 44.89
C LEU A 80 12.11 -4.04 44.38
N THR A 81 12.08 -2.71 44.27
CA THR A 81 13.24 -1.98 43.73
C THR A 81 14.52 -2.23 44.53
N HIS A 82 15.64 -2.37 43.81
CA HIS A 82 16.96 -2.68 44.39
C HIS A 82 17.05 -4.00 45.17
N THR A 83 16.14 -4.94 44.95
CA THR A 83 16.18 -6.28 45.57
C THR A 83 17.16 -7.20 44.85
N ASN A 84 17.89 -8.03 45.61
CA ASN A 84 18.62 -9.16 45.05
C ASN A 84 17.76 -10.42 45.06
N LEU A 85 17.30 -10.85 43.89
CA LEU A 85 16.52 -12.07 43.67
C LEU A 85 17.33 -13.14 42.90
N SER A 86 18.65 -13.03 42.83
CA SER A 86 19.45 -14.01 42.08
C SER A 86 19.29 -15.44 42.61
N HIS A 87 19.30 -16.42 41.71
CA HIS A 87 19.14 -17.85 42.03
C HIS A 87 17.81 -18.23 42.72
N THR A 88 16.80 -17.38 42.64
CA THR A 88 15.49 -17.62 43.25
C THR A 88 14.55 -18.41 42.35
N ASN A 89 13.72 -19.27 42.97
CA ASN A 89 12.62 -19.93 42.28
C ASN A 89 11.32 -19.15 42.46
N LEU A 90 10.90 -18.44 41.41
CA LEU A 90 9.66 -17.69 41.32
C LEU A 90 8.61 -18.42 40.47
N SER A 91 8.74 -19.73 40.20
CA SER A 91 7.79 -20.40 39.31
C SER A 91 6.35 -20.33 39.85
N HIS A 92 5.38 -20.12 38.97
CA HIS A 92 3.95 -19.96 39.32
C HIS A 92 3.63 -18.76 40.23
N THR A 93 4.50 -17.75 40.33
CA THR A 93 4.18 -16.52 41.05
C THR A 93 3.34 -15.55 40.25
N ASN A 94 2.48 -14.81 40.95
CA ASN A 94 1.80 -13.64 40.41
C ASN A 94 2.60 -12.37 40.73
N LEU A 95 3.14 -11.71 39.70
CA LEU A 95 3.94 -10.48 39.81
C LEU A 95 3.26 -9.29 39.14
N THR A 96 1.95 -9.35 38.84
CA THR A 96 1.25 -8.25 38.18
C THR A 96 1.35 -6.94 38.95
N HIS A 97 1.53 -5.83 38.23
CA HIS A 97 1.69 -4.48 38.80
C HIS A 97 2.86 -4.34 39.80
N THR A 98 3.86 -5.20 39.71
CA THR A 98 5.04 -5.12 40.58
C THR A 98 6.06 -4.13 40.04
N ASN A 99 6.78 -3.45 40.94
CA ASN A 99 7.95 -2.67 40.57
C ASN A 99 9.24 -3.46 40.83
N LEU A 100 9.85 -4.00 39.78
CA LEU A 100 11.10 -4.75 39.80
C LEU A 100 12.28 -3.91 39.27
N SER A 101 12.16 -2.58 39.16
CA SER A 101 13.26 -1.79 38.59
C SER A 101 14.54 -1.89 39.42
N HIS A 102 15.68 -1.92 38.73
CA HIS A 102 17.01 -2.07 39.33
C HIS A 102 17.20 -3.36 40.18
N THR A 103 16.46 -4.43 39.90
CA THR A 103 16.62 -5.72 40.58
C THR A 103 17.66 -6.62 39.91
N ASN A 104 18.29 -7.50 40.69
CA ASN A 104 19.07 -8.60 40.15
C ASN A 104 18.23 -9.87 40.14
N LEU A 105 17.83 -10.32 38.97
CA LEU A 105 17.04 -11.53 38.72
C LEU A 105 17.85 -12.57 37.93
N SER A 106 19.18 -12.48 37.92
CA SER A 106 20.02 -13.45 37.22
C SER A 106 19.87 -14.86 37.78
N HIS A 107 19.94 -15.86 36.90
CA HIS A 107 19.80 -17.29 37.25
C HIS A 107 18.48 -17.65 37.96
N THR A 108 17.41 -16.89 37.74
CA THR A 108 16.11 -17.16 38.35
C THR A 108 15.23 -18.07 37.52
N ASN A 109 14.32 -18.77 38.19
CA ASN A 109 13.25 -19.49 37.54
C ASN A 109 11.93 -18.71 37.62
N LEU A 110 11.52 -18.09 36.52
CA LEU A 110 10.26 -17.37 36.34
C LEU A 110 9.25 -18.17 35.51
N SER A 111 9.41 -19.49 35.38
CA SER A 111 8.50 -20.31 34.58
C SER A 111 7.05 -20.23 35.09
N HIS A 112 6.08 -20.15 34.18
CA HIS A 112 4.64 -20.07 34.51
C HIS A 112 4.25 -18.85 35.36
N THR A 113 5.03 -17.77 35.31
CA THR A 113 4.71 -16.54 36.03
C THR A 113 3.84 -15.60 35.22
N ASN A 114 3.10 -14.73 35.92
CA ASN A 114 2.43 -13.59 35.30
C ASN A 114 3.16 -12.30 35.65
N LEU A 115 3.84 -11.71 34.66
CA LEU A 115 4.59 -10.46 34.74
C LEU A 115 3.92 -9.32 33.97
N SER A 116 2.65 -9.45 33.58
CA SER A 116 1.96 -8.38 32.86
C SER A 116 1.94 -7.08 33.67
N LEU A 117 2.15 -5.95 32.98
CA LEU A 117 2.17 -4.60 33.57
C LEU A 117 3.23 -4.39 34.68
N THR A 118 4.31 -5.18 34.64
CA THR A 118 5.43 -5.07 35.59
C THR A 118 6.47 -4.08 35.09
N ASN A 119 7.07 -3.29 36.00
CA ASN A 119 8.21 -2.46 35.66
C ASN A 119 9.52 -3.23 35.85
N LEU A 120 10.22 -3.56 34.75
CA LEU A 120 11.50 -4.29 34.74
C LEU A 120 12.69 -3.43 34.28
N THR A 121 12.53 -2.11 34.27
CA THR A 121 13.58 -1.20 33.81
C THR A 121 14.88 -1.37 34.62
N HIS A 122 16.02 -1.46 33.93
CA HIS A 122 17.35 -1.66 34.53
C HIS A 122 17.53 -2.94 35.36
N THR A 123 16.72 -3.96 35.12
CA THR A 123 16.86 -5.28 35.76
C THR A 123 17.94 -6.12 35.06
N ASN A 124 18.70 -6.93 35.82
CA ASN A 124 19.53 -7.99 35.23
C ASN A 124 18.72 -9.30 35.13
N LEU A 125 18.43 -9.75 33.91
CA LEU A 125 17.66 -10.97 33.62
C LEU A 125 18.51 -12.05 32.92
N SER A 126 19.84 -11.96 32.97
CA SER A 126 20.71 -12.96 32.35
C SER A 126 20.52 -14.35 32.97
N HIS A 127 20.57 -15.40 32.13
CA HIS A 127 20.40 -16.80 32.56
C HIS A 127 19.06 -17.14 33.24
N THR A 128 18.03 -16.32 33.04
CA THR A 128 16.70 -16.53 33.61
C THR A 128 15.84 -17.46 32.74
N ASN A 129 15.01 -18.28 33.38
CA ASN A 129 14.02 -19.13 32.73
C ASN A 129 12.62 -18.48 32.75
N PHE A 130 12.08 -18.17 31.58
CA PHE A 130 10.77 -17.54 31.34
C PHE A 130 9.77 -18.49 30.65
N THR A 131 9.98 -19.81 30.72
CA THR A 131 9.10 -20.77 30.04
C THR A 131 7.63 -20.58 30.46
N HIS A 132 6.73 -20.48 29.48
CA HIS A 132 5.28 -20.26 29.72
C HIS A 132 4.94 -18.99 30.53
N THR A 133 5.80 -17.98 30.52
CA THR A 133 5.55 -16.71 31.22
C THR A 133 4.69 -15.76 30.38
N ASN A 134 3.86 -14.97 31.06
CA ASN A 134 3.13 -13.86 30.44
C ASN A 134 3.86 -12.53 30.68
N LEU A 135 4.35 -11.89 29.61
CA LEU A 135 5.01 -10.59 29.58
C LEU A 135 4.25 -9.57 28.69
N THR A 136 2.94 -9.74 28.51
CA THR A 136 2.13 -8.76 27.75
C THR A 136 2.21 -7.36 28.34
N LEU A 137 2.33 -6.34 27.48
CA LEU A 137 2.35 -4.91 27.87
C LEU A 137 3.49 -4.52 28.83
N THR A 138 4.58 -5.28 28.83
CA THR A 138 5.73 -5.01 29.70
C THR A 138 6.76 -4.13 28.99
N ASN A 139 7.42 -3.24 29.72
CA ASN A 139 8.57 -2.50 29.18
C ASN A 139 9.88 -3.19 29.57
N LEU A 140 10.55 -3.78 28.58
CA LEU A 140 11.82 -4.49 28.72
C LEU A 140 12.97 -3.76 28.02
N SER A 141 12.82 -2.49 27.65
CA SER A 141 13.86 -1.77 26.91
C SER A 141 15.16 -1.61 27.72
N HIS A 142 16.31 -1.62 27.02
CA HIS A 142 17.65 -1.48 27.61
C HIS A 142 18.05 -2.57 28.63
N ILE A 143 17.43 -3.76 28.57
CA ILE A 143 17.74 -4.88 29.47
C ILE A 143 18.71 -5.88 28.82
N ASN A 144 19.53 -6.52 29.65
CA ASN A 144 20.30 -7.71 29.28
C ASN A 144 19.48 -8.99 29.55
N LEU A 145 19.03 -9.62 28.46
CA LEU A 145 18.32 -10.89 28.43
C LEU A 145 19.19 -12.01 27.84
N SER A 146 20.51 -11.84 27.72
CA SER A 146 21.39 -12.85 27.14
C SER A 146 21.31 -14.18 27.90
N HIS A 147 21.46 -15.28 27.16
CA HIS A 147 21.41 -16.66 27.69
C HIS A 147 20.10 -17.03 28.43
N THR A 148 18.99 -16.35 28.13
CA THR A 148 17.67 -16.68 28.69
C THR A 148 16.91 -17.72 27.89
N ASN A 149 16.00 -18.42 28.57
CA ASN A 149 15.03 -19.30 27.94
C ASN A 149 13.63 -18.66 27.99
N LEU A 150 13.15 -18.18 26.85
CA LEU A 150 11.84 -17.55 26.67
C LEU A 150 10.88 -18.47 25.90
N THR A 151 11.06 -19.78 25.90
CA THR A 151 10.18 -20.66 25.11
C THR A 151 8.73 -20.64 25.59
N HIS A 152 7.77 -20.62 24.65
CA HIS A 152 6.33 -20.50 24.94
C HIS A 152 5.93 -19.25 25.74
N THR A 153 6.78 -18.21 25.76
CA THR A 153 6.46 -16.94 26.41
C THR A 153 5.54 -16.10 25.53
N ASN A 154 4.61 -15.39 26.17
CA ASN A 154 3.78 -14.37 25.53
C ASN A 154 4.39 -12.98 25.72
N LEU A 155 4.89 -12.38 24.63
CA LEU A 155 5.52 -11.06 24.58
C LEU A 155 4.70 -10.07 23.74
N THR A 156 3.38 -10.26 23.62
CA THR A 156 2.56 -9.34 22.82
C THR A 156 2.58 -7.92 23.39
N LEU A 157 2.68 -6.92 22.49
CA LEU A 157 2.73 -5.50 22.84
C LEU A 157 3.88 -5.11 23.80
N THR A 158 4.95 -5.91 23.84
CA THR A 158 6.12 -5.65 24.70
C THR A 158 7.09 -4.68 24.00
N ASN A 159 7.73 -3.80 24.77
CA ASN A 159 8.85 -3.00 24.28
C ASN A 159 10.18 -3.68 24.62
N LEU A 160 10.87 -4.23 23.63
CA LEU A 160 12.20 -4.86 23.74
C LEU A 160 13.29 -4.02 23.05
N SER A 161 13.05 -2.75 22.74
CA SER A 161 14.06 -1.91 22.05
C SER A 161 15.37 -1.80 22.83
N HIS A 162 16.49 -1.77 22.10
CA HIS A 162 17.84 -1.68 22.68
C HIS A 162 18.21 -2.80 23.67
N THR A 163 17.60 -3.98 23.55
CA THR A 163 17.92 -5.14 24.41
C THR A 163 19.02 -6.02 23.83
N ASN A 164 19.76 -6.69 24.73
CA ASN A 164 20.65 -7.78 24.37
C ASN A 164 19.93 -9.13 24.57
N LEU A 165 19.55 -9.76 23.47
CA LEU A 165 18.90 -11.07 23.40
C LEU A 165 19.85 -12.11 22.77
N SER A 166 21.16 -11.90 22.79
CA SER A 166 22.12 -12.87 22.24
C SER A 166 22.08 -14.21 22.99
N HIS A 167 22.26 -15.29 22.24
CA HIS A 167 22.23 -16.67 22.77
C HIS A 167 20.93 -17.03 23.51
N THR A 168 19.81 -16.41 23.17
CA THR A 168 18.50 -16.71 23.78
C THR A 168 17.75 -17.80 23.03
N ASN A 169 16.87 -18.50 23.75
CA ASN A 169 15.91 -19.40 23.13
C ASN A 169 14.51 -18.79 23.18
N LEU A 170 14.03 -18.31 22.03
CA LEU A 170 12.74 -17.68 21.81
C LEU A 170 11.84 -18.57 20.93
N SER A 171 12.12 -19.88 20.82
CA SER A 171 11.27 -20.75 20.00
C SER A 171 9.84 -20.84 20.55
N HIS A 172 8.85 -20.89 19.66
CA HIS A 172 7.41 -20.93 20.01
C HIS A 172 6.92 -19.70 20.80
N THR A 173 7.59 -18.55 20.71
CA THR A 173 7.11 -17.32 21.33
C THR A 173 6.11 -16.58 20.50
N ASN A 174 5.25 -15.82 21.19
CA ASN A 174 4.39 -14.84 20.55
C ASN A 174 4.97 -13.43 20.72
N LEU A 175 5.45 -12.84 19.63
CA LEU A 175 5.99 -11.47 19.55
C LEU A 175 5.06 -10.51 18.80
N THR A 176 3.75 -10.81 18.66
CA THR A 176 2.87 -9.89 17.90
C THR A 176 2.90 -8.46 18.46
N HIS A 177 2.99 -7.47 17.57
CA HIS A 177 3.08 -6.04 17.92
C HIS A 177 4.24 -5.66 18.85
N THR A 178 5.33 -6.42 18.86
CA THR A 178 6.51 -6.13 19.69
C THR A 178 7.41 -5.08 19.03
N ASN A 179 8.04 -4.22 19.83
CA ASN A 179 9.14 -3.38 19.37
C ASN A 179 10.50 -4.04 19.67
N LEU A 180 11.17 -4.55 18.64
CA LEU A 180 12.52 -5.13 18.70
C LEU A 180 13.57 -4.26 17.98
N SER A 181 13.30 -2.97 17.78
CA SER A 181 14.26 -2.07 17.14
C SER A 181 15.58 -1.97 17.91
N HIS A 182 16.70 -1.90 17.18
CA HIS A 182 18.06 -1.80 17.74
C HIS A 182 18.44 -2.94 18.69
N THR A 183 17.88 -4.14 18.52
CA THR A 183 18.18 -5.29 19.39
C THR A 183 19.34 -6.13 18.85
N ASN A 184 20.06 -6.78 19.77
CA ASN A 184 21.02 -7.81 19.42
C ASN A 184 20.41 -9.20 19.60
N LEU A 185 20.16 -9.91 18.50
CA LEU A 185 19.62 -11.27 18.47
C LEU A 185 20.64 -12.29 17.92
N THR A 186 21.94 -12.01 17.98
CA THR A 186 22.96 -12.94 17.47
C THR A 186 22.89 -14.30 18.17
N HIS A 187 22.99 -15.40 17.40
CA HIS A 187 22.95 -16.77 17.92
C HIS A 187 21.65 -17.16 18.65
N THR A 188 20.55 -16.50 18.32
CA THR A 188 19.24 -16.77 18.93
C THR A 188 18.45 -17.83 18.15
N ASN A 189 17.75 -18.70 18.87
CA ASN A 189 16.77 -19.60 18.29
C ASN A 189 15.39 -18.94 18.28
N LEU A 190 14.86 -18.66 17.09
CA LEU A 190 13.57 -18.02 16.83
C LEU A 190 12.63 -18.95 16.05
N SER A 191 12.88 -20.26 16.02
CA SER A 191 12.05 -21.19 15.26
C SER A 191 10.62 -21.22 15.76
N HIS A 192 9.63 -21.27 14.86
CA HIS A 192 8.19 -21.28 15.19
C HIS A 192 7.69 -20.03 15.93
N THR A 193 8.45 -18.94 15.91
CA THR A 193 8.05 -17.68 16.54
C THR A 193 7.08 -16.90 15.64
N ASN A 194 6.09 -16.26 16.26
CA ASN A 194 5.17 -15.36 15.60
C ASN A 194 5.61 -13.90 15.76
N PHE A 195 5.96 -13.25 14.66
CA PHE A 195 6.44 -11.87 14.57
C PHE A 195 5.41 -10.92 13.93
N THR A 196 4.13 -11.27 13.79
CA THR A 196 3.20 -10.39 13.07
C THR A 196 3.18 -8.95 13.62
N HIS A 197 3.28 -7.96 12.72
CA HIS A 197 3.36 -6.53 13.08
C HIS A 197 4.53 -6.14 14.00
N THR A 198 5.63 -6.89 13.98
CA THR A 198 6.82 -6.56 14.79
C THR A 198 7.69 -5.51 14.09
N ASN A 199 8.30 -4.62 14.88
CA ASN A 199 9.35 -3.73 14.41
C ASN A 199 10.75 -4.32 14.67
N LEU A 200 11.50 -4.68 13.62
CA LEU A 200 12.87 -5.21 13.65
C LEU A 200 13.89 -4.28 12.96
N THR A 201 13.58 -2.98 12.87
CA THR A 201 14.49 -1.99 12.27
C THR A 201 15.84 -1.96 12.98
N LEU A 202 16.94 -1.95 12.22
CA LEU A 202 18.32 -1.85 12.75
C LEU A 202 18.69 -2.97 13.74
N THR A 203 18.03 -4.12 13.63
CA THR A 203 18.30 -5.28 14.47
C THR A 203 19.44 -6.13 13.90
N ASN A 204 20.23 -6.75 14.78
CA ASN A 204 21.22 -7.74 14.38
C ASN A 204 20.68 -9.17 14.58
N LEU A 205 20.32 -9.83 13.48
CA LEU A 205 19.82 -11.22 13.43
C LEU A 205 20.87 -12.19 12.86
N SER A 206 22.16 -11.84 12.82
CA SER A 206 23.16 -12.73 12.24
C SER A 206 23.27 -14.05 13.01
N HIS A 207 23.47 -15.16 12.29
CA HIS A 207 23.57 -16.51 12.87
C HIS A 207 22.32 -16.95 13.66
N THR A 208 21.13 -16.50 13.26
CA THR A 208 19.86 -16.90 13.90
C THR A 208 19.16 -18.02 13.17
N ASN A 209 18.32 -18.77 13.90
CA ASN A 209 17.39 -19.71 13.32
C ASN A 209 15.96 -19.12 13.30
N LEU A 210 15.49 -18.68 12.15
CA LEU A 210 14.13 -18.17 11.90
C LEU A 210 13.26 -19.18 11.14
N SER A 211 13.61 -20.48 11.10
CA SER A 211 12.83 -21.47 10.37
C SER A 211 11.39 -21.57 10.87
N HIS A 212 10.42 -21.75 9.96
CA HIS A 212 8.99 -21.90 10.29
C HIS A 212 8.40 -20.69 11.06
N THR A 213 8.97 -19.50 10.87
CA THR A 213 8.46 -18.28 11.51
C THR A 213 7.37 -17.62 10.67
N ASN A 214 6.53 -16.84 11.36
CA ASN A 214 5.57 -15.97 10.72
C ASN A 214 6.02 -14.50 10.88
N LEU A 215 6.52 -13.89 9.80
CA LEU A 215 6.98 -12.51 9.75
C LEU A 215 5.99 -11.60 8.99
N THR A 216 4.69 -11.95 8.88
CA THR A 216 3.75 -11.10 8.14
C THR A 216 3.68 -9.66 8.67
N HIS A 217 3.63 -8.67 7.77
CA HIS A 217 3.61 -7.24 8.12
C HIS A 217 4.77 -6.77 9.02
N THR A 218 5.92 -7.43 8.94
CA THR A 218 7.09 -7.08 9.75
C THR A 218 7.94 -6.02 9.04
N ASN A 219 8.52 -5.09 9.82
CA ASN A 219 9.49 -4.13 9.32
C ASN A 219 10.93 -4.59 9.61
N LEU A 220 11.66 -5.02 8.58
CA LEU A 220 13.05 -5.50 8.64
C LEU A 220 14.03 -4.53 7.96
N THR A 221 13.73 -3.23 7.89
CA THR A 221 14.64 -2.30 7.22
C THR A 221 15.99 -2.19 7.94
N LEU A 222 17.07 -2.18 7.15
CA LEU A 222 18.45 -2.08 7.64
C LEU A 222 18.86 -3.20 8.62
N THR A 223 18.17 -4.34 8.59
CA THR A 223 18.46 -5.49 9.46
C THR A 223 19.60 -6.34 8.88
N ASN A 224 20.47 -6.85 9.77
CA ASN A 224 21.50 -7.81 9.40
C ASN A 224 20.99 -9.25 9.58
N LEU A 225 20.76 -9.97 8.47
CA LEU A 225 20.29 -11.36 8.40
C LEU A 225 21.36 -12.32 7.85
N SER A 226 22.64 -11.94 7.97
CA SER A 226 23.74 -12.77 7.50
C SER A 226 23.82 -14.12 8.23
N HIS A 227 24.05 -15.20 7.49
CA HIS A 227 24.11 -16.57 8.02
C HIS A 227 22.83 -17.02 8.76
N THR A 228 21.68 -16.45 8.42
CA THR A 228 20.40 -16.78 9.04
C THR A 228 19.68 -17.91 8.30
N ASN A 229 18.97 -18.77 9.03
CA ASN A 229 18.07 -19.76 8.44
C ASN A 229 16.62 -19.24 8.40
N LEU A 230 16.09 -18.95 7.22
CA LEU A 230 14.72 -18.46 6.96
C LEU A 230 13.87 -19.50 6.19
N SER A 231 14.24 -20.78 6.26
CA SER A 231 13.51 -21.84 5.56
C SER A 231 12.07 -21.97 6.08
N HIS A 232 11.12 -22.14 5.17
CA HIS A 232 9.68 -22.27 5.50
C HIS A 232 9.08 -21.06 6.24
N THR A 233 9.69 -19.88 6.09
CA THR A 233 9.22 -18.65 6.72
C THR A 233 8.15 -17.97 5.86
N ASN A 234 7.16 -17.37 6.52
CA ASN A 234 6.17 -16.53 5.87
C ASN A 234 6.56 -15.05 5.97
N LEU A 235 6.94 -14.41 4.86
CA LEU A 235 7.32 -13.00 4.76
C LEU A 235 6.24 -12.13 4.09
N THR A 236 4.97 -12.55 4.02
CA THR A 236 3.97 -11.72 3.30
C THR A 236 3.90 -10.28 3.83
N HIS A 237 3.82 -9.29 2.94
CA HIS A 237 3.77 -7.87 3.30
C HIS A 237 4.95 -7.36 4.16
N THR A 238 6.11 -8.03 4.08
CA THR A 238 7.30 -7.62 4.85
C THR A 238 8.09 -6.55 4.11
N ASN A 239 8.69 -5.61 4.83
CA ASN A 239 9.66 -4.66 4.25
C ASN A 239 11.09 -5.11 4.53
N LEU A 240 11.82 -5.52 3.48
CA LEU A 240 13.21 -5.98 3.54
C LEU A 240 14.19 -5.02 2.85
N SER A 241 13.80 -3.76 2.64
CA SER A 241 14.68 -2.78 1.98
C SER A 241 15.99 -2.58 2.75
N HIS A 242 17.12 -2.56 2.02
CA HIS A 242 18.47 -2.41 2.55
C HIS A 242 18.91 -3.47 3.58
N THR A 243 18.36 -4.68 3.51
CA THR A 243 18.78 -5.81 4.35
C THR A 243 20.05 -6.48 3.85
N ASN A 244 20.84 -7.02 4.77
CA ASN A 244 21.96 -7.92 4.44
C ASN A 244 21.52 -9.38 4.56
N LEU A 245 21.42 -10.10 3.44
CA LEU A 245 21.04 -11.52 3.38
C LEU A 245 22.20 -12.42 2.94
N THR A 246 23.45 -12.03 3.18
CA THR A 246 24.61 -12.85 2.82
C THR A 246 24.59 -14.22 3.51
N HIS A 247 24.79 -15.30 2.76
CA HIS A 247 24.74 -16.69 3.27
C HIS A 247 23.43 -17.09 3.97
N THR A 248 22.31 -16.45 3.65
CA THR A 248 21.00 -16.79 4.21
C THR A 248 20.36 -17.97 3.46
N ASN A 249 19.72 -18.89 4.20
CA ASN A 249 18.89 -19.95 3.62
C ASN A 249 17.43 -19.50 3.49
N LEU A 250 16.91 -19.42 2.26
CA LEU A 250 15.56 -18.95 1.93
C LEU A 250 14.70 -20.02 1.23
N SER A 251 15.01 -21.30 1.44
CA SER A 251 14.27 -22.41 0.83
C SER A 251 12.81 -22.44 1.32
N HIS A 252 11.84 -22.54 0.39
CA HIS A 252 10.40 -22.62 0.69
C HIS A 252 9.84 -21.41 1.45
N THR A 253 10.48 -20.24 1.32
CA THR A 253 10.01 -18.99 1.91
C THR A 253 8.92 -18.35 1.04
N ASN A 254 7.88 -17.81 1.67
CA ASN A 254 6.79 -17.09 0.99
C ASN A 254 7.05 -15.57 1.00
N PHE A 255 7.17 -14.94 -0.16
CA PHE A 255 7.48 -13.51 -0.32
C PHE A 255 6.34 -12.69 -0.94
N THR A 256 5.10 -13.17 -0.97
CA THR A 256 4.00 -12.42 -1.60
C THR A 256 3.86 -11.00 -1.02
N HIS A 257 3.76 -10.00 -1.90
CA HIS A 257 3.69 -8.57 -1.53
C HIS A 257 4.86 -8.03 -0.68
N THR A 258 6.05 -8.63 -0.79
CA THR A 258 7.25 -8.18 -0.07
C THR A 258 7.98 -7.09 -0.85
N ASN A 259 8.48 -6.05 -0.16
CA ASN A 259 9.34 -5.03 -0.78
C ASN A 259 10.83 -5.39 -0.61
N LEU A 260 11.53 -5.59 -1.72
CA LEU A 260 12.95 -5.96 -1.80
C LEU A 260 13.69 -5.00 -2.73
N THR A 261 14.21 -3.91 -2.17
CA THR A 261 15.03 -2.92 -2.88
C THR A 261 16.44 -2.87 -2.28
N LEU A 262 17.46 -2.95 -3.16
CA LEU A 262 18.89 -2.79 -2.81
C LEU A 262 19.40 -3.77 -1.74
N THR A 263 19.05 -5.05 -1.87
CA THR A 263 19.42 -6.13 -0.94
C THR A 263 20.62 -6.94 -1.47
N ASN A 264 21.63 -7.21 -0.63
CA ASN A 264 22.76 -8.08 -0.98
C ASN A 264 22.40 -9.55 -0.73
N LEU A 265 22.44 -10.38 -1.80
CA LEU A 265 22.08 -11.80 -1.83
C LEU A 265 23.26 -12.71 -2.27
N SER A 266 24.50 -12.29 -2.08
CA SER A 266 25.64 -13.15 -2.41
C SER A 266 25.60 -14.46 -1.59
N HIS A 267 25.85 -15.58 -2.27
CA HIS A 267 25.84 -16.93 -1.70
C HIS A 267 24.51 -17.37 -1.01
N THR A 268 23.37 -16.84 -1.44
CA THR A 268 22.05 -17.29 -0.95
C THR A 268 21.47 -18.44 -1.77
N ASN A 269 20.75 -19.35 -1.11
CA ASN A 269 19.96 -20.38 -1.78
C ASN A 269 18.47 -19.98 -1.85
N LEU A 270 17.96 -19.82 -3.07
CA LEU A 270 16.56 -19.49 -3.39
C LEU A 270 15.95 -20.59 -4.26
N SER A 271 15.53 -21.67 -3.61
CA SER A 271 14.83 -22.79 -4.24
C SER A 271 13.37 -22.86 -3.81
N TYR A 272 12.46 -22.99 -4.79
CA TYR A 272 11.02 -23.18 -4.57
C TYR A 272 10.34 -22.02 -3.80
N THR A 273 10.70 -20.78 -4.13
CA THR A 273 10.11 -19.58 -3.53
C THR A 273 8.93 -19.05 -4.36
N ASN A 274 7.84 -18.69 -3.70
CA ASN A 274 6.68 -18.05 -4.34
C ASN A 274 6.83 -16.52 -4.29
N LEU A 275 6.79 -15.86 -5.45
CA LEU A 275 7.06 -14.42 -5.62
C LEU A 275 5.93 -13.66 -6.37
N THR A 276 4.69 -14.14 -6.36
CA THR A 276 3.59 -13.46 -7.07
C THR A 276 3.36 -12.02 -6.55
N HIS A 277 3.05 -11.09 -7.46
CA HIS A 277 2.79 -9.66 -7.15
C HIS A 277 3.95 -8.94 -6.45
N THR A 278 5.18 -9.13 -6.92
CA THR A 278 6.39 -8.49 -6.37
C THR A 278 7.09 -7.59 -7.40
N ASN A 279 7.63 -6.46 -6.92
CA ASN A 279 8.61 -5.66 -7.64
C ASN A 279 9.99 -6.00 -7.08
N LEU A 280 10.85 -6.62 -7.89
CA LEU A 280 12.14 -7.13 -7.48
C LEU A 280 13.25 -6.43 -8.25
N THR A 281 14.13 -5.73 -7.55
CA THR A 281 15.38 -5.21 -8.14
C THR A 281 16.54 -5.80 -7.38
N LEU A 282 17.24 -6.76 -7.98
CA LEU A 282 18.40 -7.42 -7.39
C LEU A 282 19.67 -6.98 -8.12
N THR A 283 20.72 -6.73 -7.34
CA THR A 283 22.00 -6.23 -7.83
C THR A 283 23.13 -7.07 -7.23
N ASN A 284 24.18 -7.36 -7.99
CA ASN A 284 25.41 -8.02 -7.53
C ASN A 284 25.20 -9.47 -7.04
N LEU A 285 24.62 -10.32 -7.88
CA LEU A 285 24.46 -11.76 -7.57
C LEU A 285 25.66 -12.53 -8.13
N SER A 286 26.48 -13.09 -7.25
CA SER A 286 27.58 -13.99 -7.62
C SER A 286 27.39 -15.35 -6.96
N HIS A 287 27.70 -16.42 -7.71
CA HIS A 287 27.68 -17.81 -7.20
C HIS A 287 26.33 -18.24 -6.60
N THR A 288 25.22 -17.95 -7.27
CA THR A 288 23.86 -18.30 -6.82
C THR A 288 23.17 -19.29 -7.76
N ASN A 289 22.35 -20.16 -7.19
CA ASN A 289 21.37 -20.98 -7.92
C ASN A 289 19.99 -20.38 -7.65
N LEU A 290 19.33 -19.92 -8.70
CA LEU A 290 18.01 -19.29 -8.64
C LEU A 290 17.04 -20.14 -9.44
N THR A 291 16.06 -20.75 -8.78
CA THR A 291 14.95 -21.41 -9.45
C THR A 291 13.66 -20.73 -9.07
N LEU A 292 13.09 -19.93 -9.99
CA LEU A 292 11.86 -19.19 -9.77
C LEU A 292 10.75 -19.81 -10.61
N THR A 293 9.63 -20.12 -9.97
CA THR A 293 8.50 -20.84 -10.58
C THR A 293 7.20 -20.09 -10.33
N ASN A 294 6.29 -20.07 -11.31
CA ASN A 294 4.93 -19.52 -11.18
C ASN A 294 4.90 -18.02 -10.85
N LEU A 295 5.61 -17.19 -11.64
CA LEU A 295 5.59 -15.73 -11.44
C LEU A 295 4.50 -15.12 -12.33
N SER A 296 3.52 -14.45 -11.72
CA SER A 296 2.54 -13.65 -12.44
C SER A 296 2.55 -12.20 -11.97
N HIS A 297 2.37 -11.25 -12.89
CA HIS A 297 2.27 -9.81 -12.62
C HIS A 297 3.45 -9.24 -11.82
N THR A 298 4.68 -9.51 -12.27
CA THR A 298 5.91 -9.08 -11.59
C THR A 298 6.78 -8.19 -12.48
N ASN A 299 7.45 -7.21 -11.88
CA ASN A 299 8.57 -6.50 -12.50
C ASN A 299 9.86 -7.01 -11.86
N LEU A 300 10.68 -7.72 -12.64
CA LEU A 300 11.93 -8.30 -12.19
C LEU A 300 13.10 -7.66 -12.92
N THR A 301 13.96 -6.96 -12.19
CA THR A 301 15.20 -6.37 -12.69
C THR A 301 16.37 -7.05 -11.99
N LEU A 302 17.21 -7.75 -12.76
CA LEU A 302 18.44 -8.35 -12.26
C LEU A 302 19.65 -7.69 -12.94
N THR A 303 20.59 -7.20 -12.15
CA THR A 303 21.78 -6.50 -12.66
C THR A 303 23.07 -7.07 -12.06
N ASN A 304 24.13 -7.15 -12.88
CA ASN A 304 25.46 -7.62 -12.48
C ASN A 304 25.45 -9.06 -11.91
N LEU A 305 25.14 -10.05 -12.75
CA LEU A 305 25.22 -11.46 -12.36
C LEU A 305 26.49 -12.12 -12.91
N SER A 306 27.15 -12.93 -12.08
CA SER A 306 28.31 -13.72 -12.48
C SER A 306 28.25 -15.13 -11.88
N HIS A 307 28.57 -16.15 -12.68
CA HIS A 307 28.62 -17.55 -12.21
C HIS A 307 27.32 -18.04 -11.56
N THR A 308 26.16 -17.73 -12.17
CA THR A 308 24.84 -18.12 -11.64
C THR A 308 24.10 -19.11 -12.55
N ASN A 309 23.33 -20.03 -11.97
CA ASN A 309 22.33 -20.80 -12.70
C ASN A 309 20.96 -20.19 -12.42
N LEU A 310 20.27 -19.71 -13.46
CA LEU A 310 18.95 -19.11 -13.35
C LEU A 310 17.95 -19.92 -14.18
N THR A 311 16.99 -20.52 -13.48
CA THR A 311 15.88 -21.27 -14.07
C THR A 311 14.58 -20.53 -13.79
N LEU A 312 13.87 -20.15 -14.84
CA LEU A 312 12.56 -19.49 -14.77
C LEU A 312 11.49 -20.38 -15.43
N THR A 313 10.46 -20.76 -14.70
CA THR A 313 9.38 -21.62 -15.22
C THR A 313 7.99 -21.06 -14.93
N ASN A 314 7.07 -21.10 -15.91
CA ASN A 314 5.68 -20.64 -15.79
C ASN A 314 5.59 -19.15 -15.39
N LEU A 315 6.00 -18.25 -16.28
CA LEU A 315 5.84 -16.81 -16.06
C LEU A 315 4.71 -16.26 -16.93
N SER A 316 3.86 -15.40 -16.38
CA SER A 316 2.83 -14.69 -17.14
C SER A 316 2.71 -13.22 -16.77
N HIS A 317 2.51 -12.33 -17.76
CA HIS A 317 2.31 -10.89 -17.52
C HIS A 317 3.43 -10.22 -16.71
N THR A 318 4.70 -10.51 -17.03
CA THR A 318 5.86 -9.99 -16.31
C THR A 318 6.72 -9.07 -17.19
N ASN A 319 7.34 -8.06 -16.58
CA ASN A 319 8.44 -7.31 -17.21
C ASN A 319 9.76 -7.81 -16.62
N LEU A 320 10.60 -8.41 -17.45
CA LEU A 320 11.89 -8.96 -17.05
C LEU A 320 13.02 -8.15 -17.71
N THR A 321 13.86 -7.53 -16.89
CA THR A 321 15.05 -6.80 -17.35
C THR A 321 16.30 -7.45 -16.77
N LEU A 322 17.18 -7.96 -17.63
CA LEU A 322 18.46 -8.52 -17.22
C LEU A 322 19.59 -7.72 -17.86
N THR A 323 20.52 -7.23 -17.03
CA THR A 323 21.64 -6.41 -17.51
C THR A 323 22.97 -6.89 -16.92
N ASN A 324 24.03 -6.88 -17.72
CA ASN A 324 25.39 -7.25 -17.31
C ASN A 324 25.48 -8.66 -16.70
N LEU A 325 25.17 -9.71 -17.46
CA LEU A 325 25.38 -11.11 -17.02
C LEU A 325 26.64 -11.68 -17.67
N THR A 326 27.45 -12.39 -16.89
CA THR A 326 28.65 -13.10 -17.34
C THR A 326 28.65 -14.53 -16.83
N HIS A 327 29.13 -15.50 -17.62
CA HIS A 327 29.29 -16.91 -17.21
C HIS A 327 28.03 -17.52 -16.55
N THR A 328 26.89 -17.40 -17.22
CA THR A 328 25.56 -17.68 -16.67
C THR A 328 24.87 -18.77 -17.49
N ASN A 329 24.20 -19.72 -16.83
CA ASN A 329 23.27 -20.63 -17.49
C ASN A 329 21.84 -20.13 -17.24
N LEU A 330 21.14 -19.74 -18.31
CA LEU A 330 19.74 -19.33 -18.26
C LEU A 330 18.85 -20.35 -18.96
N SER A 331 17.85 -20.84 -18.23
CA SER A 331 16.80 -21.70 -18.80
C SER A 331 15.42 -21.13 -18.54
N HIS A 332 14.60 -21.08 -19.59
CA HIS A 332 13.23 -20.58 -19.56
C HIS A 332 12.26 -21.62 -20.10
N THR A 333 11.16 -21.87 -19.37
CA THR A 333 10.08 -22.77 -19.82
C THR A 333 8.72 -22.16 -19.55
N ASN A 334 7.82 -22.14 -20.54
CA ASN A 334 6.45 -21.60 -20.45
C ASN A 334 6.40 -20.13 -19.98
N LEU A 335 6.84 -19.20 -20.82
CA LEU A 335 6.61 -17.76 -20.59
C LEU A 335 5.53 -17.25 -21.55
N SER A 336 4.51 -16.57 -21.04
CA SER A 336 3.42 -15.98 -21.84
C SER A 336 3.17 -14.52 -21.48
N HIS A 337 2.91 -13.66 -22.47
CA HIS A 337 2.60 -12.23 -22.26
C HIS A 337 3.66 -11.47 -21.43
N THR A 338 4.94 -11.80 -21.61
CA THR A 338 6.04 -11.14 -20.89
C THR A 338 6.82 -10.20 -21.81
N ASN A 339 7.26 -9.04 -21.29
CA ASN A 339 8.22 -8.18 -21.95
C ASN A 339 9.62 -8.51 -21.41
N LEU A 340 10.55 -8.83 -22.31
CA LEU A 340 11.91 -9.23 -21.95
C LEU A 340 12.93 -8.27 -22.57
N THR A 341 13.80 -7.73 -21.72
CA THR A 341 14.91 -6.86 -22.13
C THR A 341 16.22 -7.45 -21.65
N LEU A 342 17.14 -7.73 -22.57
CA LEU A 342 18.48 -8.26 -22.28
C LEU A 342 19.54 -7.31 -22.82
N THR A 343 20.46 -6.86 -21.96
CA THR A 343 21.56 -5.97 -22.35
C THR A 343 22.89 -6.44 -21.78
N ASN A 344 23.97 -6.36 -22.57
CA ASN A 344 25.34 -6.69 -22.18
C ASN A 344 25.50 -8.10 -21.57
N LEU A 345 25.24 -9.15 -22.35
CA LEU A 345 25.50 -10.55 -21.95
C LEU A 345 26.77 -11.08 -22.61
N SER A 346 27.62 -11.76 -21.85
CA SER A 346 28.78 -12.47 -22.39
C SER A 346 28.98 -13.85 -21.77
N HIS A 347 29.39 -14.82 -22.59
CA HIS A 347 29.66 -16.21 -22.17
C HIS A 347 28.47 -16.88 -21.47
N THR A 348 27.27 -16.67 -21.98
CA THR A 348 26.00 -17.18 -21.42
C THR A 348 25.46 -18.32 -22.29
N ASN A 349 25.01 -19.42 -21.67
CA ASN A 349 24.19 -20.43 -22.36
C ASN A 349 22.70 -20.13 -22.11
N LEU A 350 21.90 -20.15 -23.17
CA LEU A 350 20.48 -19.81 -23.13
C LEU A 350 19.64 -20.91 -23.78
N SER A 351 18.63 -21.40 -23.07
CA SER A 351 17.66 -22.36 -23.60
C SER A 351 16.23 -21.92 -23.34
N HIS A 352 15.40 -21.89 -24.38
CA HIS A 352 14.00 -21.48 -24.31
C HIS A 352 13.05 -22.55 -24.88
N THR A 353 11.98 -22.85 -24.15
CA THR A 353 10.95 -23.82 -24.56
C THR A 353 9.55 -23.26 -24.31
N ASN A 354 8.67 -23.29 -25.32
CA ASN A 354 7.27 -22.84 -25.28
C ASN A 354 7.10 -21.37 -24.83
N LEU A 355 7.44 -20.42 -25.71
CA LEU A 355 7.32 -18.99 -25.40
C LEU A 355 6.30 -18.27 -26.29
N THR A 356 5.45 -17.44 -25.67
CA THR A 356 4.58 -16.46 -26.33
C THR A 356 4.88 -15.05 -25.80
N LEU A 357 5.69 -14.28 -26.52
CA LEU A 357 6.13 -12.92 -26.09
C LEU A 357 5.57 -11.82 -27.00
N THR A 358 5.27 -10.66 -26.40
CA THR A 358 4.71 -9.48 -27.06
C THR A 358 5.75 -8.46 -27.51
N ASN A 359 6.87 -8.33 -26.79
CA ASN A 359 8.03 -7.50 -27.15
C ASN A 359 9.31 -8.12 -26.58
N LEU A 360 10.35 -8.22 -27.41
CA LEU A 360 11.68 -8.70 -27.01
C LEU A 360 12.75 -7.80 -27.64
N SER A 361 13.71 -7.35 -26.83
CA SER A 361 14.83 -6.51 -27.30
C SER A 361 16.18 -7.00 -26.76
N HIS A 362 17.14 -7.16 -27.67
CA HIS A 362 18.51 -7.54 -27.35
C HIS A 362 19.49 -6.49 -27.88
N THR A 363 20.44 -6.08 -27.02
CA THR A 363 21.51 -5.14 -27.40
C THR A 363 22.85 -5.63 -26.86
N ASN A 364 23.89 -5.65 -27.71
CA ASN A 364 25.28 -5.99 -27.36
C ASN A 364 25.44 -7.37 -26.67
N LEU A 365 25.16 -8.48 -27.37
CA LEU A 365 25.31 -9.84 -26.81
C LEU A 365 26.39 -10.66 -27.52
N THR A 366 27.09 -11.48 -26.73
CA THR A 366 28.03 -12.53 -27.19
C THR A 366 27.65 -13.89 -26.57
N LEU A 367 27.06 -14.80 -27.36
CA LEU A 367 26.53 -16.08 -26.87
C LEU A 367 27.19 -17.29 -27.55
N THR A 368 27.38 -18.37 -26.78
CA THR A 368 28.11 -19.58 -27.22
C THR A 368 27.25 -20.80 -27.56
N ASN A 369 26.01 -20.85 -27.07
CA ASN A 369 24.99 -21.83 -27.45
C ASN A 369 23.60 -21.25 -27.15
N LEU A 370 22.72 -21.25 -28.15
CA LEU A 370 21.34 -20.79 -28.00
C LEU A 370 20.37 -21.76 -28.68
N THR A 371 19.36 -22.23 -27.95
CA THR A 371 18.37 -23.19 -28.43
C THR A 371 16.94 -22.67 -28.22
N HIS A 372 16.13 -22.56 -29.29
CA HIS A 372 14.70 -22.24 -29.19
C HIS A 372 13.81 -23.35 -29.75
N THR A 373 12.75 -23.67 -29.02
CA THR A 373 11.76 -24.70 -29.37
C THR A 373 10.35 -24.16 -29.14
N ASN A 374 9.50 -24.13 -30.18
CA ASN A 374 8.09 -23.66 -30.16
C ASN A 374 7.94 -22.19 -29.71
N LEU A 375 8.15 -21.26 -30.62
CA LEU A 375 8.23 -19.84 -30.33
C LEU A 375 7.33 -19.02 -31.27
N THR A 376 6.43 -18.20 -30.71
CA THR A 376 5.52 -17.33 -31.48
C THR A 376 5.65 -15.87 -31.02
N HIS A 377 5.99 -14.93 -31.91
CA HIS A 377 6.29 -13.53 -31.55
C HIS A 377 5.76 -12.48 -32.52
N THR A 378 5.49 -11.30 -31.95
CA THR A 378 5.23 -10.02 -32.65
C THR A 378 6.28 -9.00 -32.19
N ASN A 379 6.88 -8.22 -33.10
CA ASN A 379 7.83 -7.12 -32.81
C ASN A 379 9.12 -7.53 -32.08
N LEU A 380 10.12 -7.96 -32.84
CA LEU A 380 11.45 -8.33 -32.33
C LEU A 380 12.54 -7.40 -32.89
N SER A 381 13.43 -6.89 -32.04
CA SER A 381 14.57 -6.08 -32.46
C SER A 381 15.90 -6.58 -31.87
N HIS A 382 16.92 -6.66 -32.74
CA HIS A 382 18.27 -7.04 -32.36
C HIS A 382 19.31 -6.07 -32.94
N THR A 383 20.25 -5.66 -32.10
CA THR A 383 21.38 -4.81 -32.50
C THR A 383 22.70 -5.34 -31.90
N ASN A 384 23.74 -5.46 -32.72
CA ASN A 384 25.10 -5.90 -32.34
C ASN A 384 25.14 -7.28 -31.65
N LEU A 385 24.94 -8.35 -32.43
CA LEU A 385 24.99 -9.74 -31.94
C LEU A 385 26.14 -10.54 -32.57
N THR A 386 26.84 -11.30 -31.73
CA THR A 386 27.83 -12.31 -32.16
C THR A 386 27.41 -13.67 -31.58
N LEU A 387 27.08 -14.63 -32.43
CA LEU A 387 26.48 -15.90 -32.03
C LEU A 387 27.24 -17.10 -32.62
N THR A 388 27.57 -18.06 -31.76
CA THR A 388 28.14 -19.36 -32.15
C THR A 388 27.18 -20.47 -31.74
N ASN A 389 26.88 -21.42 -32.64
CA ASN A 389 25.95 -22.55 -32.44
C ASN A 389 24.51 -22.15 -32.05
N LEU A 390 23.67 -21.93 -33.07
CA LEU A 390 22.26 -21.59 -32.92
C LEU A 390 21.35 -22.66 -33.54
N THR A 391 20.38 -23.15 -32.77
CA THR A 391 19.35 -24.08 -33.25
C THR A 391 17.94 -23.54 -32.97
N HIS A 392 17.12 -23.46 -34.01
CA HIS A 392 15.70 -23.11 -33.87
C HIS A 392 14.79 -24.13 -34.56
N THR A 393 13.70 -24.49 -33.87
CA THR A 393 12.67 -25.41 -34.36
C THR A 393 11.27 -24.86 -34.04
N ASN A 394 10.39 -24.77 -35.05
CA ASN A 394 9.00 -24.28 -34.97
C ASN A 394 8.89 -22.81 -34.53
N LEU A 395 9.10 -21.89 -35.48
CA LEU A 395 9.10 -20.44 -35.28
C LEU A 395 8.03 -19.76 -36.15
N SER A 396 7.27 -18.83 -35.57
CA SER A 396 6.40 -17.92 -36.31
C SER A 396 6.59 -16.46 -35.86
N HIS A 397 6.87 -15.56 -36.80
CA HIS A 397 7.20 -14.16 -36.53
C HIS A 397 6.41 -13.15 -37.39
N THR A 398 6.08 -12.02 -36.77
CA THR A 398 5.51 -10.81 -37.38
C THR A 398 6.36 -9.59 -36.97
N ASN A 399 6.90 -8.84 -37.94
CA ASN A 399 7.75 -7.65 -37.74
C ASN A 399 9.09 -7.92 -37.02
N LEU A 400 10.12 -8.27 -37.78
CA LEU A 400 11.47 -8.54 -37.28
C LEU A 400 12.50 -7.56 -37.87
N THR A 401 13.33 -6.96 -37.01
CA THR A 401 14.41 -6.05 -37.40
C THR A 401 15.76 -6.52 -36.82
N LEU A 402 16.71 -6.87 -37.69
CA LEU A 402 18.08 -7.26 -37.30
C LEU A 402 19.12 -6.31 -37.88
N THR A 403 20.05 -5.85 -37.04
CA THR A 403 21.15 -4.95 -37.46
C THR A 403 22.49 -5.40 -36.86
N ASN A 404 23.56 -5.44 -37.67
CA ASN A 404 24.93 -5.84 -37.28
C ASN A 404 25.03 -7.21 -36.59
N LEU A 405 24.93 -8.28 -37.38
CA LEU A 405 24.79 -9.64 -36.88
C LEU A 405 25.82 -10.57 -37.53
N SER A 406 26.54 -11.34 -36.71
CA SER A 406 27.53 -12.33 -37.15
C SER A 406 27.26 -13.71 -36.54
N HIS A 407 27.21 -14.73 -37.40
CA HIS A 407 26.89 -16.11 -37.01
C HIS A 407 27.87 -17.14 -37.55
N THR A 408 28.13 -18.15 -36.72
CA THR A 408 28.78 -19.41 -37.10
C THR A 408 27.92 -20.59 -36.63
N ASN A 409 27.58 -21.51 -37.54
CA ASN A 409 26.75 -22.71 -37.33
C ASN A 409 25.30 -22.39 -36.94
N LEU A 410 24.46 -22.15 -37.95
CA LEU A 410 23.04 -21.84 -37.80
C LEU A 410 22.16 -22.96 -38.38
N THR A 411 21.24 -23.49 -37.58
CA THR A 411 20.24 -24.49 -37.99
C THR A 411 18.83 -23.98 -37.73
N LEU A 412 18.02 -23.85 -38.78
CA LEU A 412 16.63 -23.38 -38.70
C LEU A 412 15.68 -24.40 -39.35
N THR A 413 14.62 -24.80 -38.65
CA THR A 413 13.62 -25.75 -39.15
C THR A 413 12.18 -25.30 -38.84
N ASN A 414 11.26 -25.37 -39.82
CA ASN A 414 9.84 -25.01 -39.73
C ASN A 414 9.60 -23.54 -39.34
N LEU A 415 9.61 -22.66 -40.34
CA LEU A 415 9.70 -21.22 -40.14
C LEU A 415 8.67 -20.44 -40.98
N THR A 416 7.89 -19.56 -40.35
CA THR A 416 6.99 -18.60 -40.99
C THR A 416 7.32 -17.16 -40.59
N HIS A 417 7.62 -16.28 -41.56
CA HIS A 417 7.84 -14.83 -41.33
C HIS A 417 6.93 -13.94 -42.17
N THR A 418 6.56 -12.80 -41.59
CA THR A 418 5.89 -11.67 -42.25
C THR A 418 6.57 -10.36 -41.82
N ASN A 419 6.95 -9.50 -42.78
CA ASN A 419 7.66 -8.22 -42.58
C ASN A 419 9.05 -8.36 -41.93
N LEU A 420 10.07 -8.65 -42.73
CA LEU A 420 11.44 -8.91 -42.28
C LEU A 420 12.41 -7.86 -42.83
N THR A 421 13.17 -7.20 -41.95
CA THR A 421 14.20 -6.22 -42.31
C THR A 421 15.56 -6.58 -41.75
N HIS A 422 16.58 -6.62 -42.61
CA HIS A 422 17.96 -6.97 -42.25
C HIS A 422 18.97 -5.95 -42.79
N THR A 423 19.94 -5.59 -41.96
CA THR A 423 21.09 -4.74 -42.34
C THR A 423 22.40 -5.31 -41.77
N ASN A 424 23.44 -5.43 -42.61
CA ASN A 424 24.80 -5.91 -42.27
C ASN A 424 24.86 -7.33 -41.65
N LEU A 425 24.84 -8.35 -42.50
CA LEU A 425 24.85 -9.77 -42.13
C LEU A 425 26.12 -10.52 -42.57
N THR A 426 26.64 -11.34 -41.67
CA THR A 426 27.69 -12.34 -41.98
C THR A 426 27.28 -13.72 -41.44
N HIS A 427 27.11 -14.70 -42.34
CA HIS A 427 26.82 -16.08 -41.96
C HIS A 427 27.88 -17.06 -42.48
N THR A 428 28.23 -18.02 -41.63
CA THR A 428 29.11 -19.15 -41.95
C THR A 428 28.43 -20.45 -41.49
N ASN A 429 28.33 -21.46 -42.36
CA ASN A 429 27.63 -22.74 -42.13
C ASN A 429 26.13 -22.60 -41.79
N LEU A 430 25.30 -22.50 -42.83
CA LEU A 430 23.84 -22.31 -42.71
C LEU A 430 23.05 -23.55 -43.17
N THR A 431 22.08 -23.99 -42.36
CA THR A 431 21.17 -25.10 -42.68
C THR A 431 19.71 -24.64 -42.51
N LEU A 432 18.90 -24.74 -43.58
CA LEU A 432 17.51 -24.28 -43.62
C LEU A 432 16.58 -25.39 -44.12
N THR A 433 15.45 -25.63 -43.44
CA THR A 433 14.40 -26.55 -43.91
C THR A 433 13.00 -26.01 -43.59
N ASN A 434 12.04 -26.12 -44.54
CA ASN A 434 10.64 -25.67 -44.41
C ASN A 434 10.49 -24.18 -44.06
N LEU A 435 10.70 -23.30 -45.04
CA LEU A 435 10.72 -21.84 -44.87
C LEU A 435 9.58 -21.16 -45.65
N THR A 436 8.88 -20.22 -45.01
CA THR A 436 7.85 -19.37 -45.61
C THR A 436 8.13 -17.91 -45.26
N LEU A 437 8.41 -17.05 -46.25
CA LEU A 437 8.73 -15.63 -46.06
C LEU A 437 7.78 -14.74 -46.87
N THR A 438 7.31 -13.64 -46.28
CA THR A 438 6.57 -12.58 -46.98
C THR A 438 7.08 -11.20 -46.55
N ASN A 439 7.21 -10.26 -47.51
CA ASN A 439 7.75 -8.90 -47.32
C ASN A 439 9.18 -8.85 -46.73
N LEU A 440 10.19 -9.15 -47.56
CA LEU A 440 11.60 -9.23 -47.19
C LEU A 440 12.41 -8.03 -47.71
N THR A 441 13.20 -7.40 -46.83
CA THR A 441 14.19 -6.36 -47.19
C THR A 441 15.58 -6.74 -46.69
N LEU A 442 16.56 -6.88 -47.58
CA LEU A 442 17.95 -7.26 -47.29
C LEU A 442 18.93 -6.18 -47.76
N THR A 443 19.90 -5.82 -46.92
CA THR A 443 21.03 -4.94 -47.29
C THR A 443 22.34 -5.46 -46.69
N ASN A 444 23.43 -5.47 -47.49
CA ASN A 444 24.78 -5.93 -47.09
C ASN A 444 24.82 -7.36 -46.50
N LEU A 445 24.59 -8.37 -47.34
CA LEU A 445 24.59 -9.79 -46.97
C LEU A 445 25.87 -10.51 -47.43
N THR A 446 26.49 -11.29 -46.54
CA THR A 446 27.65 -12.13 -46.83
C THR A 446 27.38 -13.58 -46.38
N LEU A 447 27.44 -14.55 -47.31
CA LEU A 447 27.17 -15.97 -47.06
C LEU A 447 28.38 -16.83 -47.45
N THR A 448 28.74 -17.80 -46.62
CA THR A 448 29.83 -18.77 -46.90
C THR A 448 29.49 -20.18 -46.38
N ASN A 449 29.83 -21.23 -47.14
CA ASN A 449 29.50 -22.66 -46.88
C ASN A 449 28.00 -22.97 -46.67
N ILE A 450 27.25 -23.22 -47.75
CA ILE A 450 25.83 -23.63 -47.72
C ILE A 450 25.68 -25.06 -48.25
N PRO A 451 25.25 -26.06 -47.46
CA PRO A 451 25.21 -27.46 -47.90
C PRO A 451 23.99 -27.86 -48.74
N SER A 452 22.83 -27.20 -48.58
CA SER A 452 21.59 -27.51 -49.33
C SER A 452 20.51 -26.45 -49.11
N LEU A 453 19.85 -25.99 -50.17
CA LEU A 453 18.82 -24.95 -50.12
C LEU A 453 17.51 -25.47 -50.74
N SER A 454 16.44 -25.62 -49.96
CA SER A 454 15.07 -25.84 -50.45
C SER A 454 14.20 -24.64 -50.07
N VAL A 455 13.83 -23.80 -51.04
CA VAL A 455 13.09 -22.55 -50.77
C VAL A 455 11.92 -22.43 -51.74
N SER A 456 10.73 -22.14 -51.22
CA SER A 456 9.62 -21.57 -51.99
C SER A 456 9.65 -20.05 -51.81
N VAL A 457 10.01 -19.30 -52.84
CA VAL A 457 10.05 -17.82 -52.80
C VAL A 457 8.96 -17.23 -53.70
N SER A 458 8.18 -16.30 -53.19
CA SER A 458 7.40 -15.32 -53.97
C SER A 458 8.17 -13.99 -53.95
N ILE A 459 8.79 -13.61 -55.07
CA ILE A 459 9.66 -12.43 -55.15
C ILE A 459 9.01 -11.32 -56.00
N SER A 460 9.01 -10.09 -55.48
CA SER A 460 8.95 -8.85 -56.27
C SER A 460 10.37 -8.28 -56.33
N LEU A 461 11.06 -8.38 -57.48
CA LEU A 461 12.47 -7.98 -57.62
C LEU A 461 12.65 -6.54 -58.10
N TYR A 462 13.49 -5.79 -57.39
CA TYR A 462 14.30 -4.69 -57.94
C TYR A 462 15.77 -5.12 -57.83
N PHE A 463 16.47 -5.25 -58.96
CA PHE A 463 17.89 -5.67 -58.99
C PHE A 463 18.82 -4.46 -59.13
N CYS A 464 19.92 -4.47 -58.37
CA CYS A 464 21.21 -3.91 -58.76
C CYS A 464 22.26 -4.99 -58.53
N LEU A 465 22.82 -5.54 -59.62
CA LEU A 465 23.74 -6.68 -59.64
C LEU A 465 25.16 -6.15 -59.88
N TYR A 466 26.11 -6.47 -58.99
CA TYR A 466 27.54 -6.45 -59.31
C TYR A 466 28.05 -7.89 -59.34
N LEU A 467 28.54 -8.30 -60.51
CA LEU A 467 28.98 -9.66 -60.84
C LEU A 467 30.44 -9.91 -60.47
N SER A 468 30.73 -11.12 -60.00
CA SER A 468 31.98 -11.86 -60.27
C SER A 468 31.67 -13.37 -60.19
N PRO A 469 32.31 -14.22 -61.01
CA PRO A 469 31.68 -15.42 -61.57
C PRO A 469 31.71 -16.66 -60.65
N PRO A 470 30.71 -17.56 -60.71
CA PRO A 470 30.75 -18.86 -60.04
C PRO A 470 31.20 -19.98 -60.99
N SER A 471 31.93 -20.96 -60.44
CA SER A 471 32.06 -22.29 -61.03
C SER A 471 30.76 -23.08 -60.83
N ILE A 472 30.17 -23.52 -61.94
CA ILE A 472 28.86 -24.18 -62.06
C ILE A 472 28.93 -25.68 -61.70
N SER A 473 27.87 -26.19 -61.05
CA SER A 473 27.30 -27.52 -61.33
C SER A 473 25.77 -27.44 -61.22
N PRO A 474 24.97 -27.91 -62.21
CA PRO A 474 23.53 -27.63 -62.26
C PRO A 474 22.66 -28.82 -61.84
N SER A 475 21.62 -28.57 -61.05
CA SER A 475 20.34 -29.30 -61.15
C SER A 475 19.26 -28.55 -60.37
N LEU A 476 18.52 -27.66 -61.04
CA LEU A 476 17.24 -27.17 -60.51
C LEU A 476 16.25 -26.98 -61.65
N SER A 477 15.23 -27.83 -61.68
CA SER A 477 14.06 -27.71 -62.55
C SER A 477 13.07 -26.71 -61.95
N LEU A 478 12.77 -25.62 -62.65
CA LEU A 478 11.70 -24.69 -62.27
C LEU A 478 10.41 -25.06 -63.02
N SER A 479 9.35 -25.43 -62.30
CA SER A 479 7.99 -25.48 -62.83
C SER A 479 7.20 -24.30 -62.27
N LEU A 480 6.77 -23.38 -63.13
CA LEU A 480 5.98 -22.21 -62.78
C LEU A 480 4.50 -22.51 -63.05
N SER A 481 3.69 -22.68 -62.01
CA SER A 481 2.22 -22.74 -62.12
C SER A 481 1.61 -21.51 -61.46
N LEU A 482 0.99 -20.64 -62.28
CA LEU A 482 0.25 -19.48 -61.83
C LEU A 482 -1.18 -19.92 -61.49
N PHE A 483 -1.57 -19.91 -60.21
CA PHE A 483 -2.97 -19.99 -59.81
C PHE A 483 -3.37 -18.69 -59.11
N LEU A 484 -4.32 -18.00 -59.73
CA LEU A 484 -5.07 -16.91 -59.14
C LEU A 484 -6.28 -17.52 -58.42
N SER A 485 -6.33 -17.45 -57.09
CA SER A 485 -7.55 -17.76 -56.35
C SER A 485 -7.73 -16.78 -55.20
N ILE A 486 -8.73 -15.92 -55.36
CA ILE A 486 -9.36 -15.13 -54.29
C ILE A 486 -10.18 -16.10 -53.44
N SER A 487 -9.98 -16.11 -52.12
CA SER A 487 -11.02 -16.53 -51.16
C SER A 487 -10.74 -16.00 -49.75
N PHE A 488 -11.81 -15.45 -49.19
CA PHE A 488 -12.03 -15.03 -47.81
C PHE A 488 -11.63 -16.10 -46.78
N PHE A 489 -11.12 -15.67 -45.61
CA PHE A 489 -11.38 -16.37 -44.34
C PHE A 489 -11.47 -15.36 -43.18
N ILE A 490 -12.68 -15.25 -42.64
CA ILE A 490 -12.96 -14.84 -41.26
C ILE A 490 -12.56 -16.03 -40.38
N SER A 491 -11.81 -15.81 -39.30
CA SER A 491 -12.17 -16.23 -37.93
C SER A 491 -10.96 -16.35 -36.97
N HIS A 492 -11.26 -16.07 -35.69
CA HIS A 492 -10.54 -16.41 -34.44
C HIS A 492 -9.68 -15.30 -33.81
N LEU A 493 -10.35 -14.51 -32.96
CA LEU A 493 -9.77 -13.68 -31.90
C LEU A 493 -9.98 -14.43 -30.56
N PRO A 494 -8.95 -14.69 -29.72
CA PRO A 494 -9.16 -15.26 -28.40
C PRO A 494 -9.54 -14.17 -27.38
N LEU A 495 -10.55 -14.48 -26.57
CA LEU A 495 -11.00 -13.70 -25.42
C LEU A 495 -9.98 -13.76 -24.27
N SER A 496 -9.41 -12.62 -23.91
CA SER A 496 -9.08 -12.27 -22.52
C SER A 496 -8.85 -10.75 -22.44
N LEU A 497 -9.87 -10.02 -22.00
CA LEU A 497 -9.84 -8.56 -21.85
C LEU A 497 -10.08 -8.22 -20.36
N PRO A 498 -9.51 -7.11 -19.85
CA PRO A 498 -9.67 -6.63 -18.48
C PRO A 498 -11.13 -6.13 -18.27
N PRO A 499 -11.55 -5.66 -17.08
CA PRO A 499 -12.94 -5.27 -16.87
C PRO A 499 -13.33 -4.20 -17.90
N GLN A 500 -14.22 -4.55 -18.83
CA GLN A 500 -14.52 -3.78 -20.04
C GLN A 500 -15.44 -2.57 -19.77
N SER A 501 -15.57 -2.15 -18.50
CA SER A 501 -16.39 -1.00 -18.11
C SER A 501 -15.78 0.34 -18.56
N LEU A 502 -14.45 0.41 -18.72
CA LEU A 502 -13.74 1.61 -19.18
C LEU A 502 -13.95 1.93 -20.67
N PRO A 503 -13.88 0.98 -21.62
CA PRO A 503 -14.30 1.22 -23.00
C PRO A 503 -15.77 1.64 -23.16
N LEU A 504 -16.66 1.12 -22.31
CA LEU A 504 -18.09 1.44 -22.33
C LEU A 504 -18.35 2.88 -21.87
N SER A 505 -17.70 3.35 -20.81
CA SER A 505 -17.81 4.74 -20.36
C SER A 505 -17.25 5.70 -21.41
N LEU A 506 -16.10 5.37 -22.01
CA LEU A 506 -15.50 6.11 -23.12
C LEU A 506 -16.40 6.19 -24.36
N SER A 507 -17.21 5.15 -24.61
CA SER A 507 -18.10 5.11 -25.78
C SER A 507 -19.38 5.94 -25.60
N LEU A 508 -19.78 6.21 -24.35
CA LEU A 508 -21.04 6.84 -23.99
C LEU A 508 -20.88 8.29 -23.51
N GLN A 509 -19.69 8.78 -23.17
CA GLN A 509 -19.49 10.15 -22.65
C GLN A 509 -19.06 11.17 -23.74
N GLY A 510 -19.90 12.19 -23.99
CA GLY A 510 -19.57 13.36 -24.84
C GLY A 510 -20.70 13.79 -25.80
N LEU A 511 -20.45 14.83 -26.62
CA LEU A 511 -21.36 15.33 -27.67
C LEU A 511 -21.53 14.37 -28.88
N GLY A 512 -21.23 13.08 -28.70
CA GLY A 512 -21.39 12.01 -29.68
C GLY A 512 -20.96 10.65 -29.13
N THR A 513 -21.74 9.61 -29.42
CA THR A 513 -21.50 8.23 -29.00
C THR A 513 -20.53 7.53 -29.96
N GLN A 514 -19.54 6.79 -29.46
CA GLN A 514 -18.71 5.91 -30.29
C GLN A 514 -19.48 4.62 -30.61
N ASP A 515 -20.51 4.74 -31.46
CA ASP A 515 -21.51 3.69 -31.71
C ASP A 515 -20.89 2.33 -32.09
N ASN A 516 -19.79 2.31 -32.85
CA ASN A 516 -19.12 1.07 -33.25
C ASN A 516 -18.53 0.29 -32.06
N THR A 517 -18.03 0.99 -31.04
CA THR A 517 -17.48 0.37 -29.82
C THR A 517 -18.62 -0.11 -28.93
N LEU A 518 -19.65 0.73 -28.75
CA LEU A 518 -20.83 0.41 -27.95
C LEU A 518 -21.56 -0.82 -28.53
N ILE A 519 -21.88 -0.83 -29.83
CA ILE A 519 -22.53 -1.97 -30.51
C ILE A 519 -21.72 -3.25 -30.32
N ARG A 520 -20.39 -3.18 -30.53
CA ARG A 520 -19.53 -4.37 -30.42
C ARG A 520 -19.56 -4.95 -29.01
N ILE A 521 -19.46 -4.11 -27.99
CA ILE A 521 -19.47 -4.59 -26.60
C ILE A 521 -20.85 -5.12 -26.22
N MET A 522 -21.92 -4.37 -26.54
CA MET A 522 -23.29 -4.74 -26.19
C MET A 522 -23.74 -6.04 -26.86
N ILE A 523 -23.30 -6.34 -28.09
CA ILE A 523 -23.60 -7.61 -28.77
C ILE A 523 -22.68 -8.73 -28.29
N CYS A 524 -21.36 -8.51 -28.20
CA CYS A 524 -20.43 -9.58 -27.89
C CYS A 524 -20.49 -10.06 -26.44
N ARG A 525 -21.02 -9.24 -25.52
CA ARG A 525 -21.07 -9.54 -24.08
C ARG A 525 -22.48 -9.81 -23.54
N SER A 526 -23.54 -9.57 -24.33
CA SER A 526 -24.94 -9.72 -23.87
C SER A 526 -25.25 -11.08 -23.26
N GLU A 527 -24.64 -12.15 -23.79
CA GLU A 527 -24.87 -13.53 -23.35
C GLU A 527 -23.72 -14.11 -22.51
N ILE A 528 -22.67 -13.32 -22.21
CA ILE A 528 -21.48 -13.81 -21.50
C ILE A 528 -21.49 -13.33 -20.06
N ASP A 529 -21.46 -12.01 -19.86
CA ASP A 529 -21.21 -11.37 -18.55
C ASP A 529 -21.83 -9.97 -18.48
N MET A 530 -22.87 -9.68 -19.27
CA MET A 530 -23.52 -8.37 -19.28
C MET A 530 -24.03 -7.96 -17.89
N LEU A 531 -24.43 -8.93 -17.05
CA LEU A 531 -24.82 -8.67 -15.66
C LEU A 531 -23.62 -8.20 -14.81
N ASP A 532 -22.46 -8.85 -14.92
CA ASP A 532 -21.24 -8.44 -14.22
C ASP A 532 -20.73 -7.09 -14.73
N ILE A 533 -20.80 -6.83 -16.03
CA ILE A 533 -20.46 -5.53 -16.63
C ILE A 533 -21.34 -4.43 -16.05
N ARG A 534 -22.65 -4.66 -15.90
CA ARG A 534 -23.58 -3.68 -15.33
C ARG A 534 -23.25 -3.35 -13.88
N GLU A 535 -22.98 -4.36 -13.06
CA GLU A 535 -22.60 -4.15 -11.67
C GLU A 535 -21.24 -3.45 -11.54
N CYS A 536 -20.24 -3.90 -12.30
CA CYS A 536 -18.92 -3.25 -12.33
C CYS A 536 -19.01 -1.80 -12.82
N PHE A 537 -19.83 -1.53 -13.83
CA PHE A 537 -20.06 -0.18 -14.37
C PHE A 537 -20.74 0.72 -13.33
N ARG A 538 -21.80 0.21 -12.69
CA ARG A 538 -22.52 0.91 -11.63
C ARG A 538 -21.62 1.22 -10.43
N MET A 539 -20.75 0.31 -10.02
CA MET A 539 -19.79 0.53 -8.94
C MET A 539 -18.67 1.52 -9.30
N SER A 540 -18.24 1.53 -10.56
CA SER A 540 -17.12 2.36 -11.01
C SER A 540 -17.56 3.80 -11.34
N TYR A 541 -18.78 3.98 -11.85
CA TYR A 541 -19.27 5.27 -12.38
C TYR A 541 -20.52 5.81 -11.69
N GLU A 542 -21.07 5.07 -10.72
CA GLU A 542 -22.28 5.43 -9.97
C GLU A 542 -23.52 5.72 -10.81
N LYS A 543 -23.54 5.20 -12.04
CA LYS A 543 -24.64 5.33 -12.98
C LYS A 543 -25.03 3.95 -13.46
N SER A 544 -26.33 3.76 -13.65
CA SER A 544 -26.83 2.59 -14.35
C SER A 544 -26.38 2.66 -15.81
N LEU A 545 -25.76 1.59 -16.30
CA LEU A 545 -25.42 1.45 -17.72
C LEU A 545 -26.68 1.58 -18.58
N TYR A 546 -27.81 1.06 -18.10
CA TYR A 546 -29.11 1.19 -18.74
C TYR A 546 -29.54 2.66 -18.88
N ASN A 547 -29.45 3.44 -17.80
CA ASN A 547 -29.83 4.85 -17.84
C ASN A 547 -28.89 5.69 -18.71
N MET A 548 -27.59 5.39 -18.71
CA MET A 548 -26.64 6.06 -19.59
C MET A 548 -26.94 5.76 -21.08
N ILE A 549 -27.17 4.50 -21.45
CA ILE A 549 -27.59 4.14 -22.82
C ILE A 549 -28.91 4.85 -23.17
N LYS A 550 -29.86 4.93 -22.21
CA LYS A 550 -31.18 5.53 -22.43
C LYS A 550 -31.11 7.04 -22.70
N GLU A 551 -30.19 7.74 -22.03
CA GLU A 551 -29.93 9.18 -22.16
C GLU A 551 -29.14 9.50 -23.44
N ASP A 552 -28.11 8.70 -23.75
CA ASP A 552 -27.15 9.01 -24.83
C ASP A 552 -27.55 8.43 -26.20
N THR A 553 -28.59 7.59 -26.29
CA THR A 553 -29.05 7.00 -27.56
C THR A 553 -30.53 7.28 -27.87
N SER A 554 -30.93 7.14 -29.13
CA SER A 554 -32.31 7.41 -29.57
C SER A 554 -32.85 6.38 -30.58
N GLY A 555 -34.17 6.41 -30.83
CA GLY A 555 -34.83 5.56 -31.83
C GLY A 555 -34.81 4.06 -31.55
N ASP A 556 -34.92 3.26 -32.61
CA ASP A 556 -34.88 1.80 -32.52
C ASP A 556 -33.50 1.28 -32.09
N TYR A 557 -32.43 2.03 -32.41
CA TYR A 557 -31.07 1.77 -31.93
C TYR A 557 -31.00 1.73 -30.39
N LYS A 558 -31.57 2.73 -29.72
CA LYS A 558 -31.73 2.72 -28.25
C LYS A 558 -32.48 1.48 -27.79
N ARG A 559 -33.62 1.18 -28.41
CA ARG A 559 -34.49 0.06 -27.97
C ARG A 559 -33.73 -1.27 -28.03
N THR A 560 -32.94 -1.49 -29.08
CA THR A 560 -32.09 -2.68 -29.22
C THR A 560 -30.97 -2.72 -28.18
N LEU A 561 -30.26 -1.62 -27.94
CA LEU A 561 -29.18 -1.59 -26.95
C LEU A 561 -29.69 -1.77 -25.51
N LEU A 562 -30.84 -1.19 -25.18
CA LEU A 562 -31.48 -1.40 -23.88
C LEU A 562 -31.93 -2.86 -23.72
N ALA A 563 -32.48 -3.48 -24.77
CA ALA A 563 -32.83 -4.90 -24.73
C ALA A 563 -31.60 -5.82 -24.54
N LEU A 564 -30.46 -5.48 -25.16
CA LEU A 564 -29.19 -6.20 -24.96
C LEU A 564 -28.57 -5.94 -23.59
N CYS A 565 -28.77 -4.74 -23.03
CA CYS A 565 -28.33 -4.38 -21.69
C CYS A 565 -29.16 -5.10 -20.60
N GLY A 566 -30.43 -5.38 -20.86
CA GLY A 566 -31.36 -5.89 -19.85
C GLY A 566 -32.20 -4.79 -19.18
N GLY A 567 -32.64 -5.02 -17.95
CA GLY A 567 -33.57 -4.14 -17.22
C GLY A 567 -32.93 -2.86 -16.63
N ASP A 568 -33.77 -2.03 -16.02
CA ASP A 568 -33.32 -0.94 -15.15
C ASP A 568 -33.06 -1.54 -13.76
N ASP A 569 -31.81 -1.96 -13.50
CA ASP A 569 -31.44 -2.55 -12.21
C ASP A 569 -31.20 -1.45 -11.18
N ASP A 570 -32.29 -0.78 -10.79
CA ASP A 570 -32.33 0.04 -9.59
C ASP A 570 -32.43 -0.82 -8.31
N LEU A 571 -32.64 -2.14 -8.45
CA LEU A 571 -32.75 -3.08 -7.34
C LEU A 571 -31.37 -3.69 -7.01
N ALA A 572 -30.84 -3.33 -5.84
CA ALA A 572 -29.66 -3.93 -5.24
C ALA A 572 -29.87 -5.44 -5.04
N GLY A 573 -29.34 -6.25 -5.94
CA GLY A 573 -29.16 -7.68 -5.74
C GLY A 573 -27.90 -7.97 -4.92
N GLU A 574 -27.77 -9.21 -4.45
CA GLU A 574 -26.49 -9.71 -3.96
C GLU A 574 -25.45 -9.69 -5.08
N PHE A 575 -24.20 -9.39 -4.75
CA PHE A 575 -23.14 -9.40 -5.75
C PHE A 575 -22.94 -10.78 -6.35
N PHE A 576 -22.77 -10.83 -7.68
CA PHE A 576 -22.12 -11.95 -8.33
C PHE A 576 -20.64 -12.03 -7.89
N PRO A 577 -20.00 -13.22 -7.92
CA PRO A 577 -18.64 -13.40 -7.39
C PRO A 577 -17.60 -12.40 -7.91
N GLU A 578 -17.67 -12.01 -9.18
CA GLU A 578 -16.74 -11.05 -9.80
C GLU A 578 -16.95 -9.62 -9.29
N ALA A 579 -18.20 -9.19 -9.13
CA ALA A 579 -18.55 -7.87 -8.58
C ALA A 579 -18.18 -7.77 -7.09
N ALA A 580 -18.42 -8.83 -6.31
CA ALA A 580 -18.01 -8.90 -4.90
C ALA A 580 -16.49 -8.79 -4.76
N GLN A 581 -15.75 -9.50 -5.61
CA GLN A 581 -14.29 -9.43 -5.64
C GLN A 581 -13.78 -8.04 -6.01
N LEU A 582 -14.41 -7.38 -6.98
CA LEU A 582 -14.08 -6.00 -7.35
C LEU A 582 -14.35 -5.04 -6.17
N ALA A 583 -15.50 -5.16 -5.52
CA ALA A 583 -15.90 -4.29 -4.39
C ALA A 583 -14.92 -4.42 -3.23
N TYR A 584 -14.58 -5.66 -2.87
CA TYR A 584 -13.56 -5.96 -1.88
C TYR A 584 -12.22 -5.32 -2.23
N LYS A 585 -11.78 -5.50 -3.49
CA LYS A 585 -10.51 -4.98 -3.99
C LYS A 585 -10.46 -3.46 -4.03
N MET A 586 -11.57 -2.76 -4.26
CA MET A 586 -11.64 -1.31 -4.19
C MET A 586 -11.34 -0.81 -2.77
N TRP A 587 -11.93 -1.43 -1.75
CA TRP A 587 -11.65 -1.10 -0.36
C TRP A 587 -10.24 -1.52 0.09
N GLU A 588 -9.72 -2.62 -0.44
CA GLU A 588 -8.32 -3.04 -0.26
C GLU A 588 -7.33 -2.03 -0.86
N THR A 589 -7.60 -1.56 -2.08
CA THR A 589 -6.81 -0.52 -2.74
C THR A 589 -6.83 0.78 -1.94
N SER A 590 -8.01 1.20 -1.47
CA SER A 590 -8.17 2.37 -0.59
C SER A 590 -7.37 2.24 0.71
N ALA A 591 -7.33 1.05 1.31
CA ALA A 591 -6.64 0.81 2.58
C ALA A 591 -5.11 0.72 2.44
N THR A 592 -4.63 0.21 1.31
CA THR A 592 -3.21 -0.12 1.11
C THR A 592 -2.43 0.94 0.34
N THR A 593 -3.11 1.76 -0.48
CA THR A 593 -2.47 2.78 -1.29
C THR A 593 -1.91 3.91 -0.43
N LYS A 594 -0.59 4.03 -0.37
CA LYS A 594 0.07 5.21 0.22
C LYS A 594 0.02 6.37 -0.77
N VAL A 595 -1.00 7.21 -0.65
CA VAL A 595 -1.14 8.42 -1.44
C VAL A 595 -0.25 9.52 -0.86
N GLN A 596 0.72 10.00 -1.63
CA GLN A 596 1.43 11.24 -1.29
C GLN A 596 0.52 12.42 -1.68
N LEU A 597 0.04 13.16 -0.69
CA LEU A 597 -0.72 14.39 -0.92
C LEU A 597 0.22 15.47 -1.46
N ARG A 598 -0.16 16.07 -2.58
CA ARG A 598 0.63 17.07 -3.30
C ARG A 598 -0.15 18.37 -3.46
N PRO A 599 0.38 19.49 -2.95
CA PRO A 599 -0.24 20.79 -3.18
C PRO A 599 0.11 21.33 -4.57
N THR A 600 -0.75 22.20 -5.08
CA THR A 600 -0.50 22.98 -6.30
C THR A 600 0.15 24.32 -5.98
N ILE A 601 -0.16 24.90 -4.81
CA ILE A 601 0.50 26.10 -4.30
C ILE A 601 1.62 25.72 -3.33
N ARG A 602 2.80 26.34 -3.51
CA ARG A 602 3.99 26.10 -2.69
C ARG A 602 4.55 27.44 -2.19
N PRO A 603 5.28 27.45 -1.06
CA PRO A 603 5.96 28.65 -0.60
C PRO A 603 6.90 29.20 -1.68
N ALA A 604 6.83 30.51 -1.94
CA ALA A 604 7.75 31.19 -2.84
C ALA A 604 9.15 31.25 -2.20
N SER A 605 10.20 30.96 -2.98
CA SER A 605 11.60 30.93 -2.51
C SER A 605 12.16 32.31 -2.17
N ASP A 606 11.85 33.30 -3.01
CA ASP A 606 12.36 34.68 -2.89
C ASP A 606 11.28 35.57 -2.25
N PHE A 607 10.84 35.19 -1.06
CA PHE A 607 9.72 35.83 -0.39
C PHE A 607 10.18 36.99 0.51
N ASP A 608 9.66 38.19 0.22
CA ASP A 608 9.75 39.37 1.08
C ASP A 608 8.34 39.90 1.38
N PRO A 609 7.85 39.78 2.64
CA PRO A 609 6.51 40.22 3.01
C PRO A 609 6.34 41.75 2.95
N ALA A 610 7.42 42.52 3.13
CA ALA A 610 7.38 43.98 3.08
C ALA A 610 7.20 44.48 1.63
N ASP A 611 7.93 43.89 0.69
CA ASP A 611 7.82 44.21 -0.74
C ASP A 611 6.44 43.81 -1.28
N ASP A 612 5.97 42.61 -0.97
CA ASP A 612 4.62 42.17 -1.36
C ASP A 612 3.53 43.08 -0.78
N ALA A 613 3.66 43.50 0.49
CA ALA A 613 2.72 44.44 1.10
C ALA A 613 2.70 45.81 0.41
N GLN A 614 3.85 46.34 0.03
CA GLN A 614 3.95 47.61 -0.71
C GLN A 614 3.37 47.49 -2.12
N ASN A 615 3.66 46.38 -2.81
CA ASN A 615 3.14 46.12 -4.16
C ASN A 615 1.61 45.96 -4.14
N LEU A 616 1.05 45.23 -3.18
CA LEU A 616 -0.40 45.15 -2.97
C LEU A 616 -0.99 46.53 -2.68
N ARG A 617 -0.34 47.35 -1.85
CA ARG A 617 -0.84 48.70 -1.58
C ARG A 617 -0.86 49.56 -2.84
N LYS A 618 0.18 49.47 -3.67
CA LYS A 618 0.31 50.19 -4.93
C LYS A 618 -0.78 49.76 -5.92
N ALA A 619 -1.04 48.46 -6.03
CA ALA A 619 -2.10 47.90 -6.86
C ALA A 619 -3.51 48.38 -6.47
N MET A 620 -3.72 48.66 -5.18
CA MET A 620 -4.98 49.17 -4.61
C MET A 620 -5.00 50.70 -4.44
N LYS A 621 -4.02 51.44 -4.98
CA LYS A 621 -3.91 52.90 -4.78
C LYS A 621 -4.30 53.66 -6.04
N GLY A 622 -5.45 54.33 -6.01
CA GLY A 622 -5.86 55.25 -7.06
C GLY A 622 -7.33 55.08 -7.41
N PHE A 623 -7.70 55.53 -8.60
CA PHE A 623 -9.00 55.20 -9.19
C PHE A 623 -8.85 53.89 -9.97
N GLY A 624 -9.54 52.84 -9.55
CA GLY A 624 -9.37 51.48 -10.09
C GLY A 624 -8.37 50.64 -9.29
N THR A 625 -8.38 49.34 -9.58
CA THR A 625 -7.57 48.31 -8.93
C THR A 625 -6.71 47.63 -10.00
N ASP A 626 -5.48 47.25 -9.66
CA ASP A 626 -4.67 46.37 -10.50
C ASP A 626 -4.86 44.93 -10.03
N GLU A 627 -5.90 44.26 -10.55
CA GLU A 627 -6.24 42.89 -10.17
C GLU A 627 -5.11 41.91 -10.51
N ASP A 628 -4.36 42.16 -11.59
CA ASP A 628 -3.27 41.28 -12.04
C ASP A 628 -2.14 41.18 -11.02
N VAL A 629 -1.73 42.31 -10.43
CA VAL A 629 -0.74 42.32 -9.36
C VAL A 629 -1.25 41.60 -8.12
N ILE A 630 -2.51 41.84 -7.74
CA ILE A 630 -3.13 41.18 -6.57
C ILE A 630 -3.18 39.67 -6.77
N ILE A 631 -3.63 39.21 -7.94
CA ILE A 631 -3.74 37.79 -8.28
C ILE A 631 -2.35 37.15 -8.31
N ASN A 632 -1.38 37.78 -8.97
CA ASN A 632 -0.03 37.24 -9.10
C ASN A 632 0.69 37.08 -7.75
N ILE A 633 0.45 37.98 -6.80
CA ILE A 633 0.99 37.85 -5.44
C ILE A 633 0.18 36.81 -4.67
N VAL A 634 -1.13 37.01 -4.50
CA VAL A 634 -1.94 36.17 -3.60
C VAL A 634 -1.97 34.71 -4.07
N ALA A 635 -2.14 34.44 -5.36
CA ALA A 635 -2.24 33.06 -5.86
C ALA A 635 -0.89 32.32 -5.91
N ASN A 636 0.27 33.00 -5.78
CA ASN A 636 1.61 32.38 -5.79
C ASN A 636 2.35 32.47 -4.45
N ARG A 637 1.62 32.64 -3.34
CA ARG A 637 2.18 32.62 -1.98
C ARG A 637 1.45 31.55 -1.18
N SER A 638 2.16 30.82 -0.32
CA SER A 638 1.50 29.91 0.62
C SER A 638 0.63 30.70 1.62
N ASN A 639 -0.31 30.03 2.28
CA ASN A 639 -1.16 30.67 3.26
C ASN A 639 -0.35 31.30 4.40
N GLU A 640 0.71 30.63 4.84
CA GLU A 640 1.66 31.13 5.83
C GLU A 640 2.29 32.47 5.39
N GLN A 641 2.82 32.51 4.16
CA GLN A 641 3.35 33.73 3.56
C GLN A 641 2.29 34.82 3.44
N ARG A 642 1.04 34.47 3.09
CA ARG A 642 -0.08 35.44 3.07
C ARG A 642 -0.37 36.02 4.46
N GLN A 643 -0.21 35.24 5.54
CA GLN A 643 -0.34 35.76 6.90
C GLN A 643 0.81 36.73 7.25
N GLU A 644 2.03 36.44 6.83
CA GLU A 644 3.16 37.36 6.99
C GLU A 644 2.95 38.67 6.21
N ILE A 645 2.44 38.59 4.98
CA ILE A 645 2.06 39.78 4.20
C ILE A 645 0.99 40.60 4.94
N ARG A 646 -0.03 39.97 5.54
CA ARG A 646 -1.06 40.68 6.33
C ARG A 646 -0.43 41.43 7.51
N GLN A 647 0.53 40.81 8.20
CA GLN A 647 1.23 41.42 9.33
C GLN A 647 2.14 42.57 8.88
N ALA A 648 2.91 42.39 7.81
CA ALA A 648 3.76 43.41 7.21
C ALA A 648 2.94 44.61 6.71
N PHE A 649 1.82 44.37 6.01
CA PHE A 649 0.92 45.42 5.54
C PHE A 649 0.38 46.27 6.70
N LYS A 650 -0.02 45.62 7.81
CA LYS A 650 -0.52 46.33 8.99
C LYS A 650 0.57 47.11 9.73
N SER A 651 1.77 46.54 9.88
CA SER A 651 2.87 47.17 10.59
C SER A 651 3.49 48.34 9.81
N ILE A 652 3.68 48.19 8.50
CA ILE A 652 4.33 49.19 7.65
C ILE A 652 3.37 50.31 7.27
N LEU A 653 2.12 49.99 6.92
CA LEU A 653 1.17 50.95 6.36
C LEU A 653 0.09 51.41 7.35
N GLY A 654 -0.04 50.75 8.50
CA GLY A 654 -1.06 51.05 9.50
C GLY A 654 -2.49 50.73 9.05
N ARG A 655 -2.66 49.88 8.03
CA ARG A 655 -3.95 49.56 7.40
C ARG A 655 -4.28 48.07 7.50
N ASP A 656 -5.56 47.74 7.35
CA ASP A 656 -6.01 46.35 7.33
C ASP A 656 -6.12 45.86 5.87
N LEU A 657 -5.23 44.94 5.48
CA LEU A 657 -5.20 44.37 4.14
C LEU A 657 -6.51 43.68 3.75
N MET A 658 -7.18 43.01 4.69
CA MET A 658 -8.45 42.33 4.42
C MET A 658 -9.58 43.33 4.17
N LYS A 659 -9.52 44.51 4.81
CA LYS A 659 -10.50 45.58 4.57
C LYS A 659 -10.27 46.24 3.21
N ASP A 660 -9.02 46.54 2.88
CA ASP A 660 -8.66 47.15 1.60
C ASP A 660 -9.01 46.20 0.43
N LEU A 661 -8.64 44.91 0.51
CA LEU A 661 -9.00 43.93 -0.55
C LEU A 661 -10.52 43.78 -0.75
N LYS A 662 -11.32 43.87 0.32
CA LYS A 662 -12.79 43.81 0.23
C LYS A 662 -13.41 45.06 -0.39
N SER A 663 -12.77 46.22 -0.27
CA SER A 663 -13.28 47.45 -0.90
C SER A 663 -12.90 47.56 -2.37
N GLU A 664 -11.75 46.99 -2.75
CA GLU A 664 -11.20 47.10 -4.11
C GLU A 664 -11.67 45.98 -5.06
N LEU A 665 -12.02 44.80 -4.53
CA LEU A 665 -12.46 43.65 -5.34
C LEU A 665 -13.98 43.45 -5.23
N SER A 666 -14.57 42.74 -6.18
CA SER A 666 -16.00 42.40 -6.14
C SER A 666 -16.32 40.95 -6.57
N LYS A 667 -17.53 40.50 -6.25
CA LYS A 667 -18.13 39.23 -6.71
C LYS A 667 -17.28 38.00 -6.36
N ASN A 668 -17.05 37.10 -7.32
CA ASN A 668 -16.36 35.82 -7.11
C ASN A 668 -14.85 35.99 -6.95
N LEU A 669 -14.25 37.01 -7.60
CA LEU A 669 -12.84 37.32 -7.40
C LEU A 669 -12.57 37.76 -5.95
N GLU A 670 -13.41 38.66 -5.41
CA GLU A 670 -13.33 39.07 -4.00
C GLU A 670 -13.45 37.84 -3.08
N ARG A 671 -14.44 36.98 -3.29
CA ARG A 671 -14.66 35.77 -2.47
C ARG A 671 -13.44 34.85 -2.49
N LEU A 672 -12.84 34.66 -3.66
CA LEU A 672 -11.68 33.80 -3.87
C LEU A 672 -10.42 34.37 -3.22
N ILE A 673 -10.09 35.63 -3.47
CA ILE A 673 -8.91 36.30 -2.91
C ILE A 673 -9.03 36.41 -1.39
N ILE A 674 -10.18 36.84 -0.87
CA ILE A 674 -10.42 36.88 0.58
C ILE A 674 -10.37 35.48 1.18
N GLY A 675 -10.82 34.45 0.45
CA GLY A 675 -10.70 33.06 0.87
C GLY A 675 -9.24 32.63 1.07
N LEU A 676 -8.38 32.90 0.07
CA LEU A 676 -6.96 32.57 0.10
C LEU A 676 -6.19 33.26 1.23
N MET A 677 -6.62 34.46 1.64
CA MET A 677 -5.98 35.27 2.68
C MET A 677 -6.35 34.86 4.11
N LEU A 678 -7.44 34.11 4.31
CA LEU A 678 -7.84 33.58 5.62
C LEU A 678 -6.99 32.36 5.97
N THR A 679 -6.71 32.12 7.25
CA THR A 679 -6.11 30.84 7.67
C THR A 679 -7.07 29.68 7.36
N PRO A 680 -6.59 28.43 7.19
CA PRO A 680 -7.47 27.30 6.87
C PRO A 680 -8.65 27.15 7.84
N ALA A 681 -8.39 27.28 9.15
CA ALA A 681 -9.42 27.21 10.18
C ALA A 681 -10.43 28.37 10.14
N GLU A 682 -9.97 29.61 9.88
CA GLU A 682 -10.86 30.77 9.70
C GLU A 682 -11.71 30.64 8.43
N PHE A 683 -11.12 30.12 7.35
CA PHE A 683 -11.81 29.91 6.09
C PHE A 683 -12.94 28.89 6.26
N ASP A 684 -12.64 27.72 6.85
CA ASP A 684 -13.64 26.68 7.09
C ASP A 684 -14.73 27.17 8.06
N ALA A 685 -14.36 27.88 9.13
CA ALA A 685 -15.33 28.49 10.05
C ALA A 685 -16.25 29.49 9.33
N LYS A 686 -15.70 30.28 8.40
CA LYS A 686 -16.50 31.20 7.57
C LYS A 686 -17.40 30.46 6.60
N MET A 687 -16.96 29.35 6.02
CA MET A 687 -17.78 28.54 5.12
C MET A 687 -18.92 27.84 5.88
N MET A 688 -18.65 27.27 7.06
CA MET A 688 -19.67 26.73 7.95
C MET A 688 -20.69 27.82 8.33
N ARG A 689 -20.24 29.03 8.70
CA ARG A 689 -21.15 30.14 9.02
C ARG A 689 -22.03 30.49 7.83
N LYS A 690 -21.46 30.59 6.62
CA LYS A 690 -22.18 30.95 5.40
C LYS A 690 -23.18 29.88 4.97
N ALA A 691 -22.91 28.62 5.28
CA ALA A 691 -23.83 27.52 5.05
C ALA A 691 -25.05 27.53 5.99
N MET A 692 -24.92 28.15 7.18
CA MET A 692 -25.99 28.31 8.18
C MET A 692 -26.51 29.75 8.29
N GLU A 693 -26.22 30.61 7.31
CA GLU A 693 -26.62 32.01 7.34
C GLU A 693 -27.71 32.27 6.32
N GLY A 694 -28.88 32.70 6.80
CA GLY A 694 -30.01 33.08 5.97
C GLY A 694 -31.21 32.16 6.20
N ALA A 695 -32.13 32.15 5.24
CA ALA A 695 -33.23 31.20 5.23
C ALA A 695 -32.79 29.92 4.51
N GLY A 696 -32.93 28.78 5.20
CA GLY A 696 -32.44 27.49 4.74
C GLY A 696 -30.97 27.26 5.09
N THR A 697 -30.52 26.03 4.87
CA THR A 697 -29.16 25.57 5.14
C THR A 697 -28.52 25.10 3.84
N ASP A 698 -27.19 25.21 3.71
CA ASP A 698 -26.42 24.56 2.65
C ASP A 698 -25.85 23.25 3.21
N GLU A 699 -26.68 22.21 3.23
CA GLU A 699 -26.37 20.90 3.81
C GLU A 699 -25.15 20.28 3.12
N HIS A 700 -25.02 20.48 1.81
CA HIS A 700 -23.89 19.98 1.03
C HIS A 700 -22.55 20.58 1.45
N ALA A 701 -22.50 21.87 1.80
CA ALA A 701 -21.30 22.51 2.33
C ALA A 701 -20.96 22.02 3.74
N LEU A 702 -21.96 21.87 4.62
CA LEU A 702 -21.76 21.34 5.98
C LEU A 702 -21.18 19.92 5.95
N ILE A 703 -21.78 19.05 5.12
CA ILE A 703 -21.30 17.68 4.92
C ILE A 703 -19.88 17.69 4.36
N GLU A 704 -19.60 18.50 3.32
CA GLU A 704 -18.25 18.58 2.71
C GLU A 704 -17.17 18.79 3.76
N ILE A 705 -17.39 19.78 4.62
CA ILE A 705 -16.40 20.23 5.58
C ILE A 705 -16.26 19.17 6.67
N LEU A 706 -17.35 18.74 7.29
CA LEU A 706 -17.25 17.85 8.44
C LEU A 706 -16.78 16.43 8.11
N VAL A 707 -17.00 15.93 6.89
CA VAL A 707 -16.57 14.56 6.52
C VAL A 707 -15.14 14.49 5.96
N THR A 708 -14.51 15.62 5.66
CA THR A 708 -13.18 15.67 5.01
C THR A 708 -12.08 16.27 5.88
N ARG A 709 -12.43 16.99 6.96
CA ARG A 709 -11.46 17.56 7.90
C ARG A 709 -11.08 16.54 8.97
N SER A 710 -9.81 16.53 9.35
CA SER A 710 -9.27 15.76 10.47
C SER A 710 -9.70 16.33 11.81
N ASN A 711 -9.53 15.56 12.90
CA ASN A 711 -9.84 16.02 14.25
C ASN A 711 -9.13 17.35 14.60
N GLY A 712 -7.85 17.48 14.24
CA GLY A 712 -7.09 18.70 14.52
C GLY A 712 -7.62 19.92 13.75
N GLU A 713 -8.00 19.72 12.48
CA GLU A 713 -8.60 20.78 11.66
C GLU A 713 -9.99 21.18 12.20
N ILE A 714 -10.82 20.22 12.61
CA ILE A 714 -12.14 20.49 13.19
C ILE A 714 -12.00 21.26 14.52
N GLN A 715 -11.06 20.88 15.38
CA GLN A 715 -10.80 21.58 16.63
C GLN A 715 -10.31 23.02 16.41
N ALA A 716 -9.40 23.22 15.46
CA ALA A 716 -8.94 24.55 15.07
C ALA A 716 -10.07 25.40 14.47
N MET A 717 -10.90 24.81 13.61
CA MET A 717 -12.10 25.43 13.02
C MET A 717 -13.10 25.84 14.11
N ASN A 718 -13.36 24.98 15.10
CA ASN A 718 -14.24 25.30 16.24
C ASN A 718 -13.72 26.48 17.06
N ALA A 719 -12.41 26.52 17.32
CA ALA A 719 -11.78 27.64 18.02
C ALA A 719 -11.91 28.95 17.23
N ALA A 720 -11.65 28.90 15.92
CA ALA A 720 -11.80 30.06 15.03
C ALA A 720 -13.26 30.54 14.94
N TYR A 721 -14.22 29.62 14.86
CA TYR A 721 -15.65 29.94 14.82
C TYR A 721 -16.11 30.63 16.11
N ARG A 722 -15.74 30.09 17.26
CA ARG A 722 -16.06 30.69 18.57
C ARG A 722 -15.43 32.07 18.71
N ALA A 723 -14.18 32.23 18.28
CA ALA A 723 -13.48 33.52 18.32
C ALA A 723 -14.16 34.56 17.43
N GLY A 724 -14.54 34.19 16.20
CA GLY A 724 -15.12 35.07 15.18
C GLY A 724 -16.60 35.41 15.39
N TYR A 725 -17.41 34.47 15.89
CA TYR A 725 -18.88 34.60 15.92
C TYR A 725 -19.48 34.57 17.32
N LYS A 726 -18.67 34.38 18.37
CA LYS A 726 -19.10 34.36 19.79
C LYS A 726 -20.19 33.33 20.11
N LYS A 727 -20.30 32.29 19.28
CA LYS A 727 -21.21 31.14 19.43
C LYS A 727 -20.40 29.86 19.17
N SER A 728 -20.72 28.75 19.83
CA SER A 728 -20.08 27.48 19.48
C SER A 728 -20.59 26.98 18.13
N MET A 729 -19.79 26.16 17.42
CA MET A 729 -20.23 25.60 16.14
C MET A 729 -21.34 24.57 16.34
N GLU A 730 -21.29 23.80 17.42
CA GLU A 730 -22.34 22.87 17.83
C GLU A 730 -23.68 23.57 18.03
N ASP A 731 -23.73 24.65 18.83
CA ASP A 731 -24.96 25.44 19.02
C ASP A 731 -25.47 26.07 17.72
N ALA A 732 -24.56 26.37 16.78
CA ALA A 732 -24.93 26.92 15.49
C ALA A 732 -25.61 25.86 14.62
N ILE A 733 -25.02 24.66 14.55
CA ILE A 733 -25.58 23.51 13.83
C ILE A 733 -26.93 23.12 14.42
N GLN A 734 -27.05 23.00 15.75
CA GLN A 734 -28.29 22.64 16.42
C GLN A 734 -29.41 23.68 16.28
N SER A 735 -29.05 24.95 16.03
CA SER A 735 -30.05 26.00 15.79
C SER A 735 -30.57 26.06 14.36
N ASP A 736 -29.79 25.55 13.40
CA ASP A 736 -30.09 25.66 11.96
C ASP A 736 -30.56 24.34 11.35
N THR A 737 -30.17 23.22 11.95
CA THR A 737 -30.52 21.86 11.52
C THR A 737 -31.31 21.12 12.60
N SER A 738 -32.01 20.05 12.23
CA SER A 738 -32.78 19.22 13.17
C SER A 738 -32.73 17.73 12.84
N GLY A 739 -33.33 16.90 13.69
CA GLY A 739 -33.45 15.46 13.48
C GLY A 739 -32.11 14.72 13.47
N ARG A 740 -32.08 13.56 12.79
CA ARG A 740 -30.88 12.70 12.69
C ARG A 740 -29.72 13.40 12.00
N PHE A 741 -29.99 14.24 11.01
CA PHE A 741 -28.96 15.02 10.32
C PHE A 741 -28.19 15.92 11.29
N SER A 742 -28.90 16.64 12.17
CA SER A 742 -28.27 17.46 13.22
C SER A 742 -27.40 16.65 14.18
N GLN A 743 -27.83 15.43 14.54
CA GLN A 743 -27.05 14.52 15.40
C GLN A 743 -25.74 14.06 14.73
N ILE A 744 -25.79 13.73 13.44
CA ILE A 744 -24.61 13.35 12.65
C ILE A 744 -23.60 14.51 12.61
N LEU A 745 -24.06 15.72 12.25
CA LEU A 745 -23.20 16.90 12.19
C LEU A 745 -22.62 17.25 13.57
N THR A 746 -23.42 17.13 14.62
CA THR A 746 -22.98 17.33 16.01
C THR A 746 -21.90 16.32 16.42
N SER A 747 -22.05 15.05 16.02
CA SER A 747 -21.04 14.03 16.29
C SER A 747 -19.71 14.32 15.55
N LEU A 748 -19.79 14.72 14.28
CA LEU A 748 -18.60 15.03 13.48
C LEU A 748 -17.88 16.30 13.96
N VAL A 749 -18.64 17.36 14.29
CA VAL A 749 -18.07 18.67 14.68
C VAL A 749 -17.33 18.62 16.03
N GLN A 750 -17.52 17.58 16.83
CA GLN A 750 -16.72 17.38 18.05
C GLN A 750 -15.23 17.15 17.74
N GLY A 751 -14.89 16.67 16.53
CA GLY A 751 -13.50 16.38 16.17
C GLY A 751 -12.87 15.31 17.08
N ALA A 752 -13.67 14.32 17.48
CA ALA A 752 -13.32 13.28 18.45
C ALA A 752 -13.36 11.86 17.84
N ARG A 753 -13.24 11.75 16.51
CA ARG A 753 -13.18 10.46 15.82
C ARG A 753 -11.96 9.66 16.32
N GLU A 754 -12.12 8.37 16.52
CA GLU A 754 -11.03 7.46 16.88
C GLU A 754 -9.85 7.61 15.89
N GLN A 755 -8.63 7.60 16.43
CA GLN A 755 -7.40 7.69 15.65
C GLN A 755 -6.59 6.41 15.88
N GLY A 756 -5.97 5.88 14.83
CA GLY A 756 -5.17 4.67 14.90
C GLY A 756 -5.49 3.66 13.80
N PRO A 757 -4.71 2.56 13.75
CA PRO A 757 -4.89 1.50 12.76
C PRO A 757 -6.22 0.77 12.96
N ALA A 758 -6.60 -0.04 11.97
CA ALA A 758 -7.76 -0.91 12.08
C ALA A 758 -7.54 -2.02 13.13
N ASP A 759 -8.45 -2.12 14.08
CA ASP A 759 -8.66 -3.35 14.86
C ASP A 759 -9.42 -4.37 13.99
N CYS A 760 -8.80 -5.52 13.70
CA CYS A 760 -9.40 -6.51 12.80
C CYS A 760 -10.57 -7.27 13.44
N ASP A 761 -10.50 -7.56 14.73
CA ASP A 761 -11.54 -8.32 15.43
C ASP A 761 -12.77 -7.43 15.63
N ARG A 762 -12.55 -6.18 16.04
CA ARG A 762 -13.64 -5.20 16.12
C ARG A 762 -14.22 -4.87 14.76
N ALA A 763 -13.41 -4.85 13.68
CA ALA A 763 -13.92 -4.58 12.34
C ALA A 763 -14.87 -5.67 11.85
N LEU A 764 -14.63 -6.94 12.22
CA LEU A 764 -15.56 -8.03 11.96
C LEU A 764 -16.88 -7.84 12.70
N VAL A 765 -16.82 -7.42 13.97
CA VAL A 765 -18.00 -7.15 14.79
C VAL A 765 -18.80 -5.98 14.23
N ASP A 766 -18.15 -4.84 13.96
CA ASP A 766 -18.78 -3.66 13.38
C ASP A 766 -19.37 -3.96 11.98
N ALA A 767 -18.68 -4.78 11.16
CA ALA A 767 -19.20 -5.20 9.85
C ALA A 767 -20.45 -6.08 9.98
N GLN A 768 -20.46 -7.02 10.93
CA GLN A 768 -21.63 -7.83 11.22
C GLN A 768 -22.78 -6.97 11.76
N GLU A 769 -22.50 -6.01 12.63
CA GLU A 769 -23.50 -5.09 13.16
C GLU A 769 -24.15 -4.24 12.06
N LEU A 770 -23.36 -3.73 11.11
CA LEU A 770 -23.90 -3.04 9.92
C LEU A 770 -24.72 -3.98 9.03
N ALA A 771 -24.29 -5.24 8.86
CA ALA A 771 -25.01 -6.22 8.06
C ALA A 771 -26.36 -6.63 8.69
N ASP A 772 -26.38 -6.82 10.01
CA ASP A 772 -27.59 -7.12 10.77
C ASP A 772 -28.57 -5.94 10.76
N ALA A 773 -28.05 -4.72 10.90
CA ALA A 773 -28.83 -3.48 10.83
C ALA A 773 -29.57 -3.28 9.50
N CYS A 774 -29.08 -3.88 8.40
CA CYS A 774 -29.76 -3.82 7.11
C CYS A 774 -31.10 -4.57 7.06
N ASN A 775 -31.42 -5.37 8.09
CA ASN A 775 -32.70 -6.08 8.22
C ASN A 775 -33.61 -5.47 9.29
N GLU A 776 -33.22 -4.35 9.88
CA GLU A 776 -33.99 -3.62 10.91
C GLU A 776 -34.81 -2.48 10.28
N ASP A 777 -35.67 -1.86 11.08
CA ASP A 777 -36.40 -0.66 10.65
C ASP A 777 -35.43 0.52 10.43
N SER A 778 -35.80 1.43 9.52
CA SER A 778 -34.93 2.52 9.04
C SER A 778 -34.31 3.37 10.15
N ASP A 779 -35.04 3.63 11.24
CA ASP A 779 -34.56 4.46 12.34
C ASP A 779 -33.42 3.79 13.13
N ASP A 780 -33.52 2.49 13.37
CA ASP A 780 -32.51 1.72 14.10
C ASP A 780 -31.26 1.52 13.24
N MET A 781 -31.45 1.28 11.94
CA MET A 781 -30.38 1.23 10.95
C MET A 781 -29.56 2.53 10.96
N GLU A 782 -30.22 3.69 10.89
CA GLU A 782 -29.53 4.99 10.93
C GLU A 782 -28.72 5.20 12.21
N ILE A 783 -29.22 4.75 13.36
CA ILE A 783 -28.51 4.87 14.66
C ILE A 783 -27.22 4.06 14.66
N LYS A 784 -27.28 2.80 14.23
CA LYS A 784 -26.10 1.91 14.16
C LYS A 784 -25.08 2.39 13.14
N PHE A 785 -25.56 2.81 11.96
CA PHE A 785 -24.70 3.41 10.96
C PHE A 785 -24.01 4.66 11.51
N MET A 786 -24.75 5.56 12.17
CA MET A 786 -24.18 6.77 12.77
C MET A 786 -23.13 6.45 13.84
N SER A 787 -23.40 5.50 14.73
CA SER A 787 -22.49 5.17 15.84
C SER A 787 -21.13 4.66 15.34
N ILE A 788 -21.11 3.94 14.21
CA ILE A 788 -19.90 3.40 13.59
C ILE A 788 -19.25 4.44 12.66
N LEU A 789 -20.00 4.98 11.68
CA LEU A 789 -19.48 5.88 10.63
C LEU A 789 -18.96 7.20 11.18
N CYS A 790 -19.52 7.73 12.27
CA CYS A 790 -19.08 9.01 12.83
C CYS A 790 -17.90 8.88 13.80
N THR A 791 -17.71 7.72 14.42
CA THR A 791 -16.74 7.56 15.52
C THR A 791 -15.49 6.77 15.14
N ARG A 792 -15.58 5.78 14.24
CA ARG A 792 -14.43 4.92 13.92
C ARG A 792 -13.37 5.63 13.08
N SER A 793 -12.12 5.20 13.23
CA SER A 793 -11.01 5.70 12.42
C SER A 793 -11.18 5.33 10.95
N PHE A 794 -10.65 6.15 10.02
CA PHE A 794 -10.73 5.85 8.58
C PHE A 794 -10.05 4.51 8.22
N PRO A 795 -8.86 4.18 8.76
CA PRO A 795 -8.29 2.85 8.55
C PRO A 795 -9.21 1.71 9.01
N HIS A 796 -9.88 1.88 10.16
CA HIS A 796 -10.82 0.89 10.68
C HIS A 796 -12.07 0.77 9.80
N LEU A 797 -12.66 1.89 9.37
CA LEU A 797 -13.83 1.88 8.49
C LEU A 797 -13.56 1.17 7.15
N ARG A 798 -12.38 1.37 6.54
CA ARG A 798 -12.00 0.62 5.33
C ARG A 798 -12.00 -0.89 5.56
N ARG A 799 -11.52 -1.33 6.73
CA ARG A 799 -11.54 -2.76 7.11
C ARG A 799 -12.96 -3.25 7.37
N VAL A 800 -13.78 -2.45 8.04
CA VAL A 800 -15.22 -2.73 8.25
C VAL A 800 -15.91 -2.93 6.89
N PHE A 801 -15.69 -2.05 5.91
CA PHE A 801 -16.35 -2.18 4.60
C PHE A 801 -15.83 -3.36 3.78
N GLN A 802 -14.56 -3.74 3.90
CA GLN A 802 -14.05 -5.00 3.31
C GLN A 802 -14.77 -6.23 3.89
N GLU A 803 -14.88 -6.28 5.22
CA GLU A 803 -15.56 -7.39 5.90
C GLU A 803 -17.07 -7.37 5.67
N PHE A 804 -17.68 -6.18 5.54
CA PHE A 804 -19.08 -6.00 5.19
C PHE A 804 -19.39 -6.62 3.83
N VAL A 805 -18.55 -6.38 2.82
CA VAL A 805 -18.69 -7.03 1.49
C VAL A 805 -18.59 -8.55 1.64
N ARG A 806 -17.68 -9.05 2.48
CA ARG A 806 -17.48 -10.50 2.68
C ARG A 806 -18.65 -11.18 3.41
N CYS A 807 -19.25 -10.54 4.40
CA CYS A 807 -20.32 -11.15 5.21
C CYS A 807 -21.73 -10.92 4.62
N SER A 808 -21.97 -9.78 3.98
CA SER A 808 -23.30 -9.41 3.46
C SER A 808 -23.47 -9.66 1.97
N ASN A 809 -22.36 -9.84 1.23
CA ASN A 809 -22.33 -9.89 -0.23
C ASN A 809 -22.97 -8.65 -0.90
N LYS A 810 -22.90 -7.49 -0.24
CA LYS A 810 -23.48 -6.21 -0.66
C LYS A 810 -22.47 -5.08 -0.50
N ASP A 811 -22.70 -3.97 -1.20
CA ASP A 811 -21.90 -2.76 -1.06
C ASP A 811 -22.58 -1.70 -0.19
N ILE A 812 -21.78 -1.12 0.71
CA ILE A 812 -22.26 -0.17 1.71
C ILE A 812 -22.79 1.13 1.09
N GLU A 813 -22.20 1.60 -0.02
CA GLU A 813 -22.66 2.80 -0.73
C GLU A 813 -24.06 2.58 -1.31
N GLN A 814 -24.29 1.40 -1.89
CA GLN A 814 -25.59 1.04 -2.45
C GLN A 814 -26.67 0.91 -1.36
N ILE A 815 -26.34 0.28 -0.23
CA ILE A 815 -27.25 0.17 0.92
C ILE A 815 -27.66 1.54 1.41
N ILE A 816 -26.71 2.46 1.61
CA ILE A 816 -27.02 3.85 2.01
C ILE A 816 -27.88 4.54 0.97
N LYS A 817 -27.59 4.37 -0.34
CA LYS A 817 -28.38 4.98 -1.41
C LYS A 817 -29.82 4.49 -1.47
N LYS A 818 -30.05 3.21 -1.14
CA LYS A 818 -31.34 2.52 -1.23
C LYS A 818 -32.19 2.72 0.02
N GLU A 819 -31.62 2.49 1.19
CA GLU A 819 -32.38 2.42 2.44
C GLU A 819 -32.50 3.79 3.13
N MET A 820 -31.58 4.73 2.87
CA MET A 820 -31.61 6.06 3.48
C MET A 820 -32.08 7.14 2.50
N SER A 821 -32.61 8.24 3.03
CA SER A 821 -33.09 9.36 2.22
C SER A 821 -32.65 10.72 2.78
N GLY A 822 -32.93 11.79 2.03
CA GLY A 822 -32.61 13.17 2.43
C GLY A 822 -31.14 13.41 2.80
N ASP A 823 -30.93 14.28 3.77
CA ASP A 823 -29.60 14.73 4.20
C ASP A 823 -28.84 13.68 5.01
N VAL A 824 -29.55 12.76 5.68
CA VAL A 824 -28.95 11.62 6.37
C VAL A 824 -28.21 10.74 5.36
N LYS A 825 -28.87 10.40 4.24
CA LYS A 825 -28.21 9.70 3.13
C LYS A 825 -26.98 10.46 2.66
N GLN A 826 -27.09 11.76 2.40
CA GLN A 826 -25.97 12.55 1.89
C GLN A 826 -24.78 12.60 2.86
N ALA A 827 -25.05 12.68 4.17
CA ALA A 827 -24.03 12.70 5.20
C ALA A 827 -23.31 11.35 5.30
N MET A 828 -24.05 10.24 5.42
CA MET A 828 -23.48 8.89 5.49
C MET A 828 -22.72 8.55 4.22
N TYR A 829 -23.28 8.89 3.06
CA TYR A 829 -22.64 8.72 1.77
C TYR A 829 -21.34 9.53 1.67
N GLY A 830 -21.37 10.79 2.11
CA GLY A 830 -20.18 11.65 2.15
C GLY A 830 -19.06 11.07 3.00
N ILE A 831 -19.37 10.49 4.17
CA ILE A 831 -18.38 9.81 5.02
C ILE A 831 -17.75 8.63 4.28
N VAL A 832 -18.55 7.72 3.73
CA VAL A 832 -18.07 6.53 3.03
C VAL A 832 -17.16 6.90 1.86
N ARG A 833 -17.57 7.88 1.05
CA ARG A 833 -16.79 8.35 -0.10
C ARG A 833 -15.47 9.01 0.31
N SER A 834 -15.49 9.83 1.36
CA SER A 834 -14.30 10.45 1.96
C SER A 834 -13.31 9.39 2.44
N VAL A 835 -13.81 8.34 3.10
CA VAL A 835 -12.99 7.20 3.56
C VAL A 835 -12.40 6.43 2.36
N LYS A 836 -13.17 6.20 1.31
CA LYS A 836 -12.75 5.43 0.12
C LYS A 836 -11.66 6.14 -0.68
N ASN A 837 -11.92 7.36 -1.14
CA ASN A 837 -10.95 8.17 -1.85
C ASN A 837 -11.36 9.65 -1.74
N GLN A 838 -10.74 10.34 -0.79
CA GLN A 838 -11.02 11.75 -0.54
C GLN A 838 -10.69 12.65 -1.74
N SER A 839 -9.66 12.35 -2.53
CA SER A 839 -9.31 13.13 -3.71
C SER A 839 -10.35 12.97 -4.82
N ASN A 840 -10.84 11.74 -5.03
CA ASN A 840 -11.94 11.46 -5.95
C ASN A 840 -13.26 12.13 -5.48
N TYR A 841 -13.56 12.09 -4.17
CA TYR A 841 -14.71 12.79 -3.60
C TYR A 841 -14.71 14.29 -3.92
N PHE A 842 -13.57 14.97 -3.81
CA PHE A 842 -13.47 16.38 -4.22
C PHE A 842 -13.55 16.57 -5.73
N ALA A 843 -12.97 15.66 -6.53
CA ALA A 843 -13.06 15.72 -7.98
C ALA A 843 -14.52 15.67 -8.47
N GLU A 844 -15.31 14.73 -7.94
CA GLU A 844 -16.74 14.63 -8.27
C GLU A 844 -17.54 15.87 -7.86
N ARG A 845 -17.19 16.48 -6.73
CA ARG A 845 -17.84 17.71 -6.28
C ARG A 845 -17.48 18.91 -7.14
N LEU A 846 -16.23 19.03 -7.56
CA LEU A 846 -15.80 20.04 -8.53
C LEU A 846 -16.55 19.86 -9.85
N TYR A 847 -16.67 18.61 -10.32
CA TYR A 847 -17.42 18.31 -11.54
C TYR A 847 -18.88 18.70 -11.38
N LYS A 848 -19.56 18.29 -10.29
CA LYS A 848 -20.95 18.67 -10.01
C LYS A 848 -21.15 20.19 -9.89
N ALA A 849 -20.16 20.92 -9.36
CA ALA A 849 -20.24 22.37 -9.22
C ALA A 849 -20.19 23.11 -10.56
N MET A 850 -19.53 22.54 -11.58
CA MET A 850 -19.36 23.15 -12.90
C MET A 850 -20.20 22.45 -13.99
N LYS A 851 -20.86 21.33 -13.68
CA LYS A 851 -21.67 20.59 -14.64
C LYS A 851 -23.08 21.15 -14.71
N GLY A 852 -23.51 21.49 -15.93
CA GLY A 852 -24.90 21.82 -16.24
C GLY A 852 -25.04 23.29 -16.64
N MET A 853 -26.23 23.85 -16.45
CA MET A 853 -26.46 25.27 -16.73
C MET A 853 -26.06 26.10 -15.51
N GLY A 854 -24.97 26.86 -15.64
CA GLY A 854 -24.43 27.70 -14.57
C GLY A 854 -23.43 26.97 -13.67
N THR A 855 -22.80 27.74 -12.78
CA THR A 855 -21.71 27.28 -11.91
C THR A 855 -22.07 27.50 -10.45
N ASP A 856 -21.90 26.49 -9.59
CA ASP A 856 -21.84 26.66 -8.14
C ASP A 856 -20.47 27.20 -7.74
N ASP A 857 -20.32 28.52 -7.92
CA ASP A 857 -19.11 29.25 -7.55
C ASP A 857 -18.73 29.10 -6.07
N ARG A 858 -19.70 28.86 -5.19
CA ARG A 858 -19.41 28.71 -3.75
C ARG A 858 -18.69 27.41 -3.49
N ALA A 859 -19.18 26.31 -4.06
CA ALA A 859 -18.51 25.01 -3.97
C ALA A 859 -17.16 25.03 -4.69
N LEU A 860 -17.09 25.60 -5.90
CA LEU A 860 -15.85 25.71 -6.66
C LEU A 860 -14.77 26.47 -5.89
N ILE A 861 -15.08 27.67 -5.37
CA ILE A 861 -14.13 28.46 -4.57
C ILE A 861 -13.74 27.73 -3.30
N ARG A 862 -14.70 27.13 -2.57
CA ARG A 862 -14.42 26.44 -1.31
C ARG A 862 -13.45 25.29 -1.49
N ILE A 863 -13.64 24.44 -2.50
CA ILE A 863 -12.77 23.30 -2.75
C ILE A 863 -11.40 23.79 -3.25
N MET A 864 -11.37 24.71 -4.22
CA MET A 864 -10.12 25.20 -4.80
C MET A 864 -9.24 25.90 -3.74
N VAL A 865 -9.82 26.71 -2.85
CA VAL A 865 -9.08 27.35 -1.75
C VAL A 865 -8.62 26.31 -0.73
N SER A 866 -9.54 25.52 -0.16
CA SER A 866 -9.22 24.62 0.95
C SER A 866 -8.25 23.49 0.59
N ARG A 867 -8.17 23.10 -0.69
CA ARG A 867 -7.33 21.98 -1.14
C ARG A 867 -6.05 22.41 -1.85
N SER A 868 -5.90 23.69 -2.23
CA SER A 868 -4.75 24.22 -2.99
C SER A 868 -3.38 23.90 -2.38
N GLU A 869 -3.29 23.88 -1.05
CA GLU A 869 -2.07 23.62 -0.29
C GLU A 869 -2.05 22.24 0.39
N VAL A 870 -2.97 21.34 0.00
CA VAL A 870 -3.09 19.98 0.58
C VAL A 870 -2.88 18.91 -0.49
N ASP A 871 -3.85 18.73 -1.38
CA ASP A 871 -3.90 17.60 -2.32
C ASP A 871 -4.57 17.95 -3.66
N LEU A 872 -4.65 19.24 -4.02
CA LEU A 872 -5.28 19.66 -5.28
C LEU A 872 -4.64 19.04 -6.52
N PHE A 873 -3.36 18.66 -6.48
CA PHE A 873 -2.72 17.89 -7.55
C PHE A 873 -3.29 16.46 -7.66
N ASN A 874 -3.57 15.81 -6.53
CA ASN A 874 -4.19 14.49 -6.51
C ASN A 874 -5.64 14.56 -7.02
N ILE A 875 -6.38 15.61 -6.61
CA ILE A 875 -7.75 15.87 -7.08
C ILE A 875 -7.78 16.05 -8.61
N ARG A 876 -6.84 16.80 -9.17
CA ARG A 876 -6.69 16.97 -10.64
C ARG A 876 -6.52 15.64 -11.37
N LYS A 877 -5.66 14.77 -10.84
CA LYS A 877 -5.43 13.45 -11.42
C LYS A 877 -6.70 12.61 -11.42
N GLU A 878 -7.38 12.53 -10.28
CA GLU A 878 -8.65 11.79 -10.14
C GLU A 878 -9.76 12.38 -11.04
N PHE A 879 -9.80 13.72 -11.17
CA PHE A 879 -10.74 14.40 -12.07
C PHE A 879 -10.50 13.99 -13.53
N LYS A 880 -9.25 13.99 -13.98
CA LYS A 880 -8.88 13.55 -15.34
C LYS A 880 -9.19 12.07 -15.57
N GLU A 881 -8.92 11.21 -14.59
CA GLU A 881 -9.20 9.77 -14.68
C GLU A 881 -10.71 9.45 -14.69
N THR A 882 -11.53 10.26 -14.02
CA THR A 882 -12.98 9.98 -13.88
C THR A 882 -13.85 10.70 -14.93
N HIS A 883 -13.37 11.80 -15.50
CA HIS A 883 -14.14 12.66 -16.40
C HIS A 883 -13.50 12.90 -17.78
N ASP A 884 -12.36 12.27 -18.07
CA ASP A 884 -11.62 12.34 -19.35
C ASP A 884 -11.35 13.76 -19.86
N CYS A 885 -11.34 14.75 -18.95
CA CYS A 885 -10.97 16.13 -19.21
C CYS A 885 -10.13 16.65 -18.05
N SER A 886 -9.18 17.54 -18.31
CA SER A 886 -8.41 18.14 -17.23
C SER A 886 -9.28 19.11 -16.42
N LEU A 887 -9.03 19.20 -15.11
CA LEU A 887 -9.69 20.21 -14.27
C LEU A 887 -9.41 21.62 -14.80
N HIS A 888 -8.23 21.84 -15.38
CA HIS A 888 -7.83 23.10 -15.99
C HIS A 888 -8.75 23.49 -17.16
N GLU A 889 -8.96 22.60 -18.12
CA GLU A 889 -9.84 22.85 -19.28
C GLU A 889 -11.29 23.04 -18.85
N PHE A 890 -11.75 22.27 -17.86
CA PHE A 890 -13.11 22.36 -17.37
C PHE A 890 -13.39 23.73 -16.72
N ILE A 891 -12.47 24.20 -15.85
CA ILE A 891 -12.54 25.56 -15.27
C ILE A 891 -12.47 26.62 -16.37
N GLN A 892 -11.62 26.42 -17.38
CA GLN A 892 -11.44 27.39 -18.47
C GLN A 892 -12.71 27.57 -19.30
N GLY A 893 -13.47 26.49 -19.52
CA GLY A 893 -14.74 26.49 -20.24
C GLY A 893 -15.91 27.08 -19.45
N ASP A 894 -15.93 26.87 -18.13
CA ASP A 894 -17.09 27.23 -17.29
C ASP A 894 -16.97 28.63 -16.64
N THR A 895 -15.75 29.13 -16.46
CA THR A 895 -15.50 30.42 -15.79
C THR A 895 -14.89 31.47 -16.74
N SER A 896 -14.90 32.75 -16.35
CA SER A 896 -14.35 33.84 -17.16
C SER A 896 -13.65 34.94 -16.34
N GLY A 897 -12.93 35.83 -17.04
CA GLY A 897 -12.24 36.99 -16.46
C GLY A 897 -11.16 36.64 -15.44
N ASP A 898 -10.94 37.56 -14.50
CA ASP A 898 -9.92 37.46 -13.45
C ASP A 898 -10.20 36.35 -12.44
N TYR A 899 -11.48 36.02 -12.26
CA TYR A 899 -11.90 34.87 -11.47
C TYR A 899 -11.37 33.57 -12.07
N ARG A 900 -11.56 33.35 -13.38
CA ARG A 900 -10.94 32.22 -14.10
C ARG A 900 -9.42 32.25 -13.97
N LYS A 901 -8.79 33.39 -14.23
CA LYS A 901 -7.33 33.53 -14.18
C LYS A 901 -6.78 33.06 -12.83
N THR A 902 -7.40 33.49 -11.74
CA THR A 902 -7.03 33.10 -10.37
C THR A 902 -7.24 31.60 -10.14
N LEU A 903 -8.38 31.04 -10.55
CA LEU A 903 -8.66 29.60 -10.42
C LEU A 903 -7.65 28.73 -11.20
N LEU A 904 -7.29 29.13 -12.41
CA LEU A 904 -6.31 28.41 -13.23
C LEU A 904 -4.90 28.46 -12.63
N MET A 905 -4.54 29.56 -11.97
CA MET A 905 -3.30 29.65 -11.20
C MET A 905 -3.30 28.70 -9.99
N LEU A 906 -4.39 28.67 -9.22
CA LEU A 906 -4.54 27.71 -8.12
C LEU A 906 -4.52 26.26 -8.60
N CYS A 907 -5.09 26.00 -9.78
CA CYS A 907 -5.06 24.68 -10.41
C CYS A 907 -3.62 24.22 -10.70
N GLY A 908 -2.71 25.13 -11.09
CA GLY A 908 -1.28 24.83 -11.22
C GLY A 908 -0.90 24.13 -12.54
N GLY A 909 -1.44 24.60 -13.67
CA GLY A 909 -1.12 24.14 -15.03
C GLY A 909 -2.09 23.10 -15.63
N GLN A 910 -1.85 22.72 -16.88
CA GLN A 910 -2.58 21.62 -17.57
C GLN A 910 -2.04 20.24 -17.13
N ASP A 911 -2.94 19.26 -17.07
CA ASP A 911 -2.69 17.86 -16.65
C ASP A 911 -2.28 16.92 -17.77
#